data_AF-A0A0J9WDE9-F1
#
_entry.id   AF-A0A0J9WDE9-F1
#
_cell.length_a   1.000
_cell.length_b   1.000
_cell.length_c   1.000
_cell.angle_alpha   90.00
_cell.angle_beta   90.00
_cell.angle_gamma   90.00
#
_symmetry.space_group_name_H-M   'P 1'
#
loop_
_entity.id
_entity.type
_entity.pdbx_description
1 polymer ?
#
loop_
_entity_poly.entity_id
_entity_poly.type
_entity_poly.pdbx_seq_one_letter_code
_entity_poly.pdbx_strand_id
1 'polypeptide(L)'
;MGADSEELLKAFQKATAELKLCPNRVWTVARKHLPKLLPDWKSIPNSGSEHEEHSNYKGSSNHESCTFDFCEYSQRDFTAVQQRHECQVLHKCHEGHECQEGHRCQEGHECQEGRECKRRHCVQLRGLFPRKMLNNAAERGVSTVWGLDGKSMIEPPQPYMAISHVWSDGTGTGTRRDGVVNECLYTFFREIAKRFQCDGIWWDTLCIPREKAARNKAIQRIQSNYQDARITLVHDCFLRNWEWDPQTACFAILMSPWFSRGWTALELAKSRKVKVIFKGRCGPLIKDLDEEILAKDNEPDGPRKEASWIIKSLRKNITTLNELLTVLGARYTSWPKDRAVISGLLAGVEVAPKHPQKDIWQQDIYKGILRKIGSVSPGHLFHNSATMSKVCWCPTSLFNMPMTDLEASLKVTENLDLIGTWRRIPVDYVSEKRYIWNGTHPLVEQQLRSHLRALDKCALLAEYHTESVGRAILAKEVAKERTTSSYQYVGAVYFHPALTEDDFDKDDWYGTEAILLNDAERMLRRDGSTCELDVGLSNLQRGMSVEQFHFSNCDLTGGTERRSSSETASREHDQAHNDSEPSLLTSTALTGDEEAAKSLLRSVGPIAREPVSRRTALHYAIWRGYRDIFNMKTADLDVADRLGQQLLHLAAERGEVKTVQDLLFKADLEAQCKNGQTALHRAAWGGSTAIVELLLQNGSQATAKDNNGNIALHIAAQMGFEPVVNILLKDEKIPVDAEGCNNLTPLHFAAMNGHKAVVQLLVENGANVAAMDSKIGWTPLHCAAENGDEGLVKILVEYGADVNAEDCKTGWTPLHFAAMNGHKAVVQLLVEKGANIEAEDKYGWTPRWFAEINEHLEVVELLPSEGAKDTIANEDRWTPLHCGAISSQQGLVKLLFGNGSDLYFEGKVTPVLFAAENGLRIGFQRLLERGANIKARDSNGRTSLWRAAQNGHEAVVELLLEKGADIETMDNNGQTPLLWAVENGREAIVELLLEKSANVEAKDRTFGRTPLWWAVQNGYKAIVELLLEKGADIETMDKYGQTPLLWAVENSHEAIVELLLEKGADIEAMDDNGWTPLLWVSKNGHEAIVELLLEKGANVEAKDRTFGRTPLLWAVQNGHKAIVELLLEKGANVEVKDRTNRPHAAIVGPPGRGIRP
;
A
#
# COMPACT_ATOMS: atom_id res chain seq x y z
N MET A 1 21.24 -37.29 -6.78
CA MET A 1 20.62 -36.04 -7.27
C MET A 1 21.45 -35.59 -8.45
N GLY A 2 20.86 -35.43 -9.64
CA GLY A 2 21.60 -35.16 -10.89
C GLY A 2 22.11 -33.71 -11.00
N ALA A 3 22.94 -33.44 -12.01
CA ALA A 3 23.56 -32.13 -12.27
C ALA A 3 22.55 -30.96 -12.32
N ASP A 4 21.37 -31.17 -12.89
CA ASP A 4 20.29 -30.17 -12.93
C ASP A 4 19.81 -29.71 -11.54
N SER A 5 19.90 -30.59 -10.53
CA SER A 5 19.49 -30.27 -9.16
C SER A 5 20.48 -29.37 -8.44
N GLU A 6 21.76 -29.43 -8.82
CA GLU A 6 22.83 -28.61 -8.23
C GLU A 6 22.84 -27.20 -8.84
N GLU A 7 22.64 -27.08 -10.16
CA GLU A 7 22.54 -25.78 -10.84
C GLU A 7 21.31 -24.98 -10.39
N LEU A 8 20.18 -25.65 -10.16
CA LEU A 8 18.97 -25.01 -9.65
C LEU A 8 19.04 -24.68 -8.16
N LEU A 9 19.81 -25.44 -7.36
CA LEU A 9 20.14 -25.07 -5.99
C LEU A 9 21.04 -23.83 -5.95
N LYS A 10 22.03 -23.74 -6.86
CA LYS A 10 22.83 -22.53 -7.06
C LYS A 10 21.96 -21.35 -7.51
N ALA A 11 20.96 -21.59 -8.37
CA ALA A 11 19.97 -20.57 -8.75
C ALA A 11 19.12 -20.11 -7.55
N PHE A 12 18.74 -21.03 -6.66
CA PHE A 12 18.04 -20.70 -5.41
C PHE A 12 18.89 -19.83 -4.49
N GLN A 13 20.17 -20.20 -4.32
CA GLN A 13 21.14 -19.41 -3.54
C GLN A 13 21.39 -18.05 -4.19
N LYS A 14 21.54 -17.97 -5.51
CA LYS A 14 21.67 -16.72 -6.27
C LYS A 14 20.47 -15.81 -6.08
N ALA A 15 19.25 -16.36 -6.19
CA ALA A 15 18.02 -15.63 -5.96
C ALA A 15 17.94 -15.00 -4.56
N THR A 16 18.36 -15.73 -3.52
CA THR A 16 18.24 -15.32 -2.12
C THR A 16 19.43 -14.51 -1.61
N ALA A 17 20.65 -14.93 -1.92
CA ALA A 17 21.90 -14.33 -1.43
C ALA A 17 22.39 -13.17 -2.30
N GLU A 18 22.36 -13.30 -3.64
CA GLU A 18 22.87 -12.29 -4.56
C GLU A 18 21.79 -11.27 -4.95
N LEU A 19 20.60 -11.75 -5.34
CA LEU A 19 19.48 -10.90 -5.79
C LEU A 19 18.53 -10.50 -4.65
N LYS A 20 18.84 -10.88 -3.41
CA LYS A 20 18.17 -10.49 -2.16
C LYS A 20 16.66 -10.79 -2.12
N LEU A 21 16.19 -11.82 -2.83
CA LEU A 21 14.81 -12.29 -2.69
C LEU A 21 14.59 -12.93 -1.31
N CYS A 22 13.43 -12.67 -0.71
CA CYS A 22 13.04 -13.25 0.59
C CYS A 22 13.14 -14.79 0.55
N PRO A 23 13.97 -15.42 1.40
CA PRO A 23 14.15 -16.87 1.42
C PRO A 23 12.85 -17.65 1.63
N ASN A 24 11.94 -17.14 2.47
CA ASN A 24 10.64 -17.76 2.73
C ASN A 24 9.75 -17.80 1.48
N ARG A 25 9.83 -16.80 0.60
CA ARG A 25 9.08 -16.77 -0.67
C ARG A 25 9.63 -17.79 -1.66
N VAL A 26 10.96 -17.79 -1.87
CA VAL A 26 11.61 -18.72 -2.79
C VAL A 26 11.39 -20.16 -2.32
N TRP A 27 11.48 -20.41 -1.00
CA TRP A 27 11.20 -21.72 -0.40
C TRP A 27 9.73 -22.13 -0.57
N THR A 28 8.76 -21.24 -0.39
CA THR A 28 7.34 -21.56 -0.57
C THR A 28 6.99 -21.91 -2.02
N VAL A 29 7.51 -21.18 -3.00
CA VAL A 29 7.32 -21.50 -4.44
C VAL A 29 8.00 -22.82 -4.79
N ALA A 30 9.27 -23.00 -4.37
CA ALA A 30 10.05 -24.21 -4.64
C ALA A 30 9.47 -25.44 -3.92
N ARG A 31 8.98 -25.33 -2.68
CA ARG A 31 8.36 -26.44 -1.94
C ARG A 31 7.17 -27.04 -2.68
N LYS A 32 6.33 -26.18 -3.27
CA LYS A 32 5.07 -26.61 -3.86
C LYS A 32 5.25 -27.14 -5.29
N HIS A 33 6.11 -26.49 -6.05
CA HIS A 33 6.22 -26.71 -7.51
C HIS A 33 7.55 -27.28 -7.95
N LEU A 34 8.56 -27.33 -7.08
CA LEU A 34 9.88 -27.89 -7.38
C LEU A 34 10.50 -28.58 -6.14
N PRO A 35 9.78 -29.43 -5.38
CA PRO A 35 10.18 -29.90 -4.05
C PRO A 35 11.51 -30.65 -4.03
N LYS A 36 11.87 -31.28 -5.15
CA LYS A 36 13.13 -32.05 -5.33
C LYS A 36 14.39 -31.16 -5.29
N LEU A 37 14.24 -29.83 -5.35
CA LEU A 37 15.33 -28.85 -5.29
C LEU A 37 15.65 -28.35 -3.87
N LEU A 38 14.82 -28.68 -2.89
CA LEU A 38 14.98 -28.14 -1.54
C LEU A 38 16.05 -28.93 -0.75
N PRO A 39 17.04 -28.26 -0.12
CA PRO A 39 17.93 -28.91 0.83
C PRO A 39 17.14 -29.36 2.08
N ASP A 40 17.63 -30.38 2.78
CA ASP A 40 17.01 -30.87 4.02
C ASP A 40 16.96 -29.71 5.02
N TRP A 41 15.77 -29.42 5.56
CA TRP A 41 15.45 -28.14 6.21
C TRP A 41 16.38 -27.76 7.37
N LYS A 42 17.06 -28.74 7.97
CA LYS A 42 18.06 -28.59 9.04
C LYS A 42 19.41 -28.02 8.58
N SER A 43 19.65 -27.94 7.28
CA SER A 43 20.94 -27.53 6.69
C SER A 43 20.95 -26.09 6.18
N ILE A 44 19.84 -25.35 6.33
CA ILE A 44 19.74 -23.93 5.99
C ILE A 44 20.30 -23.12 7.17
N PRO A 45 21.38 -22.33 7.01
CA PRO A 45 21.97 -21.58 8.12
C PRO A 45 21.00 -20.53 8.68
N ASN A 46 20.81 -20.57 10.01
CA ASN A 46 20.13 -19.62 10.89
C ASN A 46 18.65 -19.29 10.60
N SER A 47 17.78 -20.15 11.13
CA SER A 47 16.43 -19.77 11.59
C SER A 47 16.37 -19.96 13.12
N GLY A 48 16.79 -18.93 13.85
CA GLY A 48 16.70 -18.87 15.31
C GLY A 48 18.03 -18.54 15.99
N SER A 49 18.04 -17.43 16.73
CA SER A 49 19.08 -16.90 17.64
C SER A 49 20.45 -16.56 17.03
N GLU A 50 20.83 -15.28 17.23
CA GLU A 50 22.11 -14.63 16.90
C GLU A 50 22.29 -14.21 15.42
N HIS A 51 21.84 -12.98 15.12
CA HIS A 51 22.31 -12.22 13.97
C HIS A 51 23.30 -11.16 14.45
N GLU A 52 24.58 -11.35 14.13
CA GLU A 52 25.52 -10.24 13.97
C GLU A 52 25.07 -9.33 12.82
N GLU A 53 25.42 -8.06 12.95
CA GLU A 53 24.90 -6.88 12.26
C GLU A 53 24.78 -7.00 10.72
N HIS A 54 23.54 -7.04 10.21
CA HIS A 54 23.24 -6.71 8.82
C HIS A 54 22.92 -5.21 8.69
N SER A 55 23.93 -4.43 8.33
CA SER A 55 23.97 -2.97 8.43
C SER A 55 23.19 -2.15 7.37
N ASN A 56 22.38 -2.73 6.49
CA ASN A 56 21.72 -1.97 5.39
C ASN A 56 20.19 -2.06 5.29
N TYR A 57 19.49 -2.56 6.31
CA TYR A 57 18.02 -2.43 6.42
C TYR A 57 17.65 -1.81 7.77
N LYS A 58 17.87 -0.50 7.91
CA LYS A 58 17.37 0.25 9.07
C LYS A 58 15.88 0.55 8.89
N GLY A 59 15.02 -0.20 9.59
CA GLY A 59 13.64 0.22 9.88
C GLY A 59 12.58 -0.89 9.83
N SER A 60 12.60 -1.85 10.77
CA SER A 60 11.40 -2.37 11.47
C SER A 60 11.76 -3.60 12.29
N SER A 61 11.45 -3.56 13.59
CA SER A 61 11.76 -4.55 14.61
C SER A 61 10.86 -5.79 14.62
N ASN A 62 10.25 -6.19 13.48
CA ASN A 62 9.19 -7.22 13.46
C ASN A 62 9.47 -8.43 12.55
N HIS A 63 10.69 -8.66 12.06
CA HIS A 63 10.95 -9.82 11.16
C HIS A 63 11.30 -11.13 11.90
N GLU A 64 11.55 -11.08 13.21
CA GLU A 64 11.94 -12.27 13.99
C GLU A 64 10.78 -13.28 14.19
N SER A 65 9.52 -12.90 13.90
CA SER A 65 8.31 -13.72 14.06
C SER A 65 7.67 -14.18 12.74
N CYS A 66 8.39 -14.11 11.63
CA CYS A 66 7.88 -14.47 10.30
C CYS A 66 7.74 -16.00 10.13
N THR A 67 6.61 -16.49 9.61
CA THR A 67 6.39 -17.93 9.35
C THR A 67 6.33 -18.22 7.84
N PHE A 68 6.57 -19.48 7.43
CA PHE A 68 6.52 -19.90 6.01
C PHE A 68 5.17 -19.62 5.34
N ASP A 69 4.09 -19.60 6.11
CA ASP A 69 2.73 -19.36 5.63
C ASP A 69 2.33 -17.86 5.70
N PHE A 70 3.11 -17.01 6.37
CA PHE A 70 2.85 -15.58 6.48
C PHE A 70 4.13 -14.75 6.66
N CYS A 71 4.52 -14.04 5.60
CA CYS A 71 5.61 -13.06 5.59
C CYS A 71 5.08 -11.72 5.09
N GLU A 72 5.03 -10.68 5.93
CA GLU A 72 4.63 -9.33 5.47
C GLU A 72 5.58 -8.79 4.39
N TYR A 73 6.84 -9.21 4.36
CA TYR A 73 7.80 -8.87 3.30
C TYR A 73 7.57 -9.61 1.98
N SER A 74 6.86 -10.75 1.96
CA SER A 74 6.41 -11.37 0.70
C SER A 74 5.22 -10.63 0.08
N GLN A 75 4.58 -9.73 0.85
CA GLN A 75 3.54 -8.79 0.42
C GLN A 75 4.06 -7.35 0.24
N ARG A 76 5.35 -7.06 0.51
CA ARG A 76 5.96 -5.78 0.15
C ARG A 76 6.35 -5.76 -1.34
N ASP A 77 5.67 -4.89 -2.06
CA ASP A 77 6.18 -4.01 -3.11
C ASP A 77 7.62 -4.29 -3.61
N PHE A 78 7.80 -5.11 -4.67
CA PHE A 78 9.03 -5.11 -5.52
C PHE A 78 9.19 -3.83 -6.35
N THR A 79 8.15 -3.03 -6.31
CA THR A 79 8.14 -1.59 -6.07
C THR A 79 9.24 -1.08 -5.18
N ALA A 80 9.45 0.21 -4.99
CA ALA A 80 10.72 0.73 -4.45
C ALA A 80 12.04 0.37 -5.22
N VAL A 81 12.06 -0.56 -6.20
CA VAL A 81 13.15 -0.63 -7.18
C VAL A 81 13.02 0.60 -8.07
N GLN A 82 13.95 1.54 -7.97
CA GLN A 82 13.97 2.69 -8.88
C GLN A 82 14.04 2.22 -10.35
N GLN A 83 13.36 2.93 -11.26
CA GLN A 83 13.57 2.76 -12.70
C GLN A 83 15.07 2.78 -13.00
N ARG A 84 15.62 1.67 -13.53
CA ARG A 84 16.96 1.71 -14.11
C ARG A 84 16.93 2.51 -15.41
N HIS A 85 17.84 3.48 -15.54
CA HIS A 85 18.04 4.27 -16.75
C HIS A 85 18.90 3.50 -17.76
N GLU A 86 18.46 3.45 -19.01
CA GLU A 86 19.10 2.70 -20.12
C GLU A 86 19.94 3.62 -21.01
N CYS A 87 20.82 4.42 -20.43
CA CYS A 87 21.66 5.32 -21.22
C CYS A 87 22.66 4.50 -22.04
N GLN A 88 22.44 4.45 -23.37
CA GLN A 88 23.32 3.74 -24.29
C GLN A 88 24.74 4.30 -24.22
N VAL A 89 25.68 3.47 -23.82
CA VAL A 89 27.09 3.64 -24.18
C VAL A 89 27.25 3.06 -25.59
N LEU A 90 27.28 3.92 -26.61
CA LEU A 90 27.73 3.55 -27.95
C LEU A 90 29.25 3.80 -28.03
N HIS A 91 30.06 2.76 -27.85
CA HIS A 91 31.46 2.78 -28.31
C HIS A 91 31.63 1.82 -29.49
N LYS A 92 31.98 2.38 -30.66
CA LYS A 92 32.64 1.63 -31.73
C LYS A 92 34.14 1.67 -31.43
N CYS A 93 34.76 0.54 -31.11
CA CYS A 93 36.21 0.41 -31.18
C CYS A 93 36.63 0.07 -32.62
N HIS A 94 37.76 0.62 -33.05
CA HIS A 94 38.39 0.26 -34.31
C HIS A 94 38.69 -1.25 -34.32
N GLU A 95 38.51 -1.89 -35.49
CA GLU A 95 38.78 -3.32 -35.76
C GLU A 95 37.68 -4.34 -35.44
N GLY A 96 36.40 -3.95 -35.48
CA GLY A 96 35.33 -4.89 -35.86
C GLY A 96 35.01 -6.04 -34.89
N HIS A 97 35.36 -5.93 -33.61
CA HIS A 97 34.95 -6.88 -32.56
C HIS A 97 33.92 -6.27 -31.60
N GLU A 98 32.87 -7.03 -31.28
CA GLU A 98 31.81 -6.68 -30.33
C GLU A 98 32.26 -7.01 -28.88
N CYS A 99 32.40 -6.00 -28.03
CA CYS A 99 32.75 -6.21 -26.62
C CYS A 99 31.52 -6.36 -25.73
N GLN A 100 31.58 -7.36 -24.85
CA GLN A 100 30.50 -7.80 -23.98
C GLN A 100 30.62 -7.24 -22.53
N GLU A 101 29.66 -6.38 -22.05
CA GLU A 101 29.27 -6.22 -20.61
C GLU A 101 29.70 -7.36 -19.65
N GLY A 102 30.68 -7.05 -18.80
CA GLY A 102 31.04 -7.89 -17.66
C GLY A 102 32.13 -8.93 -17.89
N HIS A 103 32.81 -8.94 -19.04
CA HIS A 103 34.10 -9.65 -19.16
C HIS A 103 35.28 -8.68 -19.10
N ARG A 104 36.18 -8.95 -18.15
CA ARG A 104 37.60 -8.61 -18.23
C ARG A 104 38.14 -9.29 -19.50
N CYS A 105 38.82 -8.54 -20.38
CA CYS A 105 39.47 -9.10 -21.57
C CYS A 105 40.28 -10.35 -21.18
N GLN A 106 40.10 -11.46 -21.90
CA GLN A 106 40.96 -12.63 -21.68
C GLN A 106 42.41 -12.26 -22.02
N GLU A 107 43.31 -12.75 -21.17
CA GLU A 107 44.74 -12.52 -21.20
C GLU A 107 45.31 -12.70 -22.62
N GLY A 108 45.81 -11.61 -23.21
CA GLY A 108 46.59 -11.66 -24.46
C GLY A 108 46.27 -10.61 -25.53
N HIS A 109 45.21 -9.79 -25.40
CA HIS A 109 44.94 -8.70 -26.33
C HIS A 109 44.87 -7.34 -25.63
N GLU A 110 45.86 -6.50 -25.90
CA GLU A 110 45.94 -5.11 -25.42
C GLU A 110 44.90 -4.23 -26.13
N CYS A 111 43.86 -3.80 -25.41
CA CYS A 111 43.13 -2.58 -25.77
C CYS A 111 43.79 -1.41 -25.03
N GLN A 112 44.35 -0.46 -25.79
CA GLN A 112 44.96 0.74 -25.24
C GLN A 112 43.89 1.70 -24.70
N GLU A 113 44.14 2.24 -23.51
CA GLU A 113 43.40 3.28 -22.77
C GLU A 113 42.13 2.84 -22.00
N GLY A 114 42.33 2.51 -20.72
CA GLY A 114 41.27 2.33 -19.72
C GLY A 114 40.63 3.65 -19.30
N ARG A 115 39.51 4.02 -19.94
CA ARG A 115 38.56 5.04 -19.46
C ARG A 115 37.27 4.37 -19.00
N GLU A 116 36.84 4.65 -17.77
CA GLU A 116 35.52 4.25 -17.28
C GLU A 116 34.39 4.95 -18.02
N CYS A 117 33.28 4.24 -18.20
CA CYS A 117 32.14 4.70 -18.99
C CYS A 117 31.14 5.49 -18.12
N LYS A 118 31.25 6.82 -18.12
CA LYS A 118 30.29 7.73 -17.45
C LYS A 118 28.85 7.53 -17.96
N ARG A 119 27.90 7.27 -17.05
CA ARG A 119 26.45 7.22 -17.35
C ARG A 119 25.91 8.64 -17.60
N ARG A 120 25.39 8.93 -18.80
CA ARG A 120 24.64 10.19 -19.05
C ARG A 120 23.37 10.24 -18.17
N HIS A 121 23.00 11.42 -17.66
CA HIS A 121 21.69 11.65 -17.04
C HIS A 121 20.59 11.46 -18.10
N CYS A 122 19.52 10.75 -17.75
CA CYS A 122 18.48 10.41 -18.71
C CYS A 122 17.42 11.51 -18.82
N VAL A 123 17.23 12.01 -20.04
CA VAL A 123 16.35 13.15 -20.32
C VAL A 123 14.88 12.73 -20.31
N GLN A 124 14.01 13.67 -19.97
CA GLN A 124 12.56 13.52 -20.05
C GLN A 124 12.05 13.98 -21.42
N LEU A 125 11.43 13.07 -22.18
CA LEU A 125 10.76 13.44 -23.43
C LEU A 125 9.51 14.27 -23.11
N ARG A 126 9.44 15.50 -23.63
CA ARG A 126 8.29 16.41 -23.51
C ARG A 126 7.61 16.58 -24.87
N GLY A 127 6.28 16.68 -24.88
CA GLY A 127 5.49 16.96 -26.09
C GLY A 127 5.19 15.76 -26.99
N LEU A 128 5.44 14.54 -26.51
CA LEU A 128 5.00 13.29 -27.13
C LEU A 128 3.75 12.74 -26.43
N PHE A 129 3.00 11.89 -27.12
CA PHE A 129 1.80 11.19 -26.62
C PHE A 129 0.65 12.12 -26.17
N PRO A 130 0.11 12.99 -27.07
CA PRO A 130 -0.93 13.94 -26.72
C PRO A 130 -2.21 13.27 -26.18
N ARG A 131 -2.54 13.57 -24.92
CA ARG A 131 -3.69 12.96 -24.20
C ARG A 131 -5.03 13.16 -24.88
N LYS A 132 -5.28 14.33 -25.47
CA LYS A 132 -6.54 14.60 -26.20
C LYS A 132 -6.72 13.61 -27.35
N MET A 133 -5.64 13.26 -28.04
CA MET A 133 -5.66 12.30 -29.13
C MET A 133 -5.90 10.88 -28.60
N LEU A 134 -5.23 10.52 -27.49
CA LEU A 134 -5.43 9.23 -26.82
C LEU A 134 -6.84 9.01 -26.28
N ASN A 135 -7.39 9.99 -25.57
CA ASN A 135 -8.75 9.95 -25.04
C ASN A 135 -9.76 9.79 -26.19
N ASN A 136 -9.64 10.61 -27.24
CA ASN A 136 -10.54 10.57 -28.39
C ASN A 136 -10.44 9.25 -29.17
N ALA A 137 -9.23 8.71 -29.32
CA ALA A 137 -9.01 7.41 -29.95
C ALA A 137 -9.67 6.27 -29.16
N ALA A 138 -9.48 6.25 -27.84
CA ALA A 138 -10.12 5.27 -26.95
C ALA A 138 -11.65 5.41 -26.93
N GLU A 139 -12.17 6.64 -26.93
CA GLU A 139 -13.61 6.93 -26.94
C GLU A 139 -14.31 6.48 -28.22
N ARG A 140 -13.65 6.68 -29.37
CA ARG A 140 -14.10 6.24 -30.69
C ARG A 140 -13.89 4.75 -30.93
N GLY A 141 -13.18 4.06 -30.04
CA GLY A 141 -12.85 2.65 -30.23
C GLY A 141 -11.95 2.43 -31.44
N VAL A 142 -10.96 3.30 -31.67
CA VAL A 142 -9.88 3.11 -32.66
C VAL A 142 -8.57 2.73 -31.96
N SER A 143 -7.50 2.52 -32.72
CA SER A 143 -6.21 2.06 -32.18
C SER A 143 -5.62 3.07 -31.19
N THR A 144 -5.01 2.56 -30.11
CA THR A 144 -4.27 3.38 -29.12
C THR A 144 -2.75 3.21 -29.25
N VAL A 145 -2.30 2.52 -30.31
CA VAL A 145 -0.90 2.26 -30.58
C VAL A 145 -0.24 3.55 -31.09
N TRP A 146 0.88 3.92 -30.47
CA TRP A 146 1.66 5.06 -30.92
C TRP A 146 2.68 4.64 -31.97
N GLY A 147 2.86 5.49 -32.99
CA GLY A 147 4.02 5.41 -33.87
C GLY A 147 5.32 5.60 -33.09
N LEU A 148 6.44 5.11 -33.65
CA LEU A 148 7.76 5.27 -33.04
C LEU A 148 8.21 6.75 -32.92
N ASP A 149 7.48 7.68 -33.55
CA ASP A 149 7.67 9.12 -33.43
C ASP A 149 7.05 9.71 -32.15
N GLY A 150 6.15 8.97 -31.48
CA GLY A 150 5.38 9.40 -30.32
C GLY A 150 4.38 10.53 -30.59
N LYS A 151 4.11 10.88 -31.86
CA LYS A 151 3.26 12.00 -32.27
C LYS A 151 2.02 11.55 -33.03
N SER A 152 2.12 10.44 -33.76
CA SER A 152 1.03 9.89 -34.58
C SER A 152 0.57 8.54 -34.03
N MET A 153 -0.71 8.21 -34.25
CA MET A 153 -1.25 6.88 -33.94
C MET A 153 -1.19 6.00 -35.16
N ILE A 154 -0.96 4.72 -34.92
CA ILE A 154 -0.95 3.70 -35.95
C ILE A 154 -2.33 3.10 -36.10
N GLU A 155 -2.79 3.00 -37.34
CA GLU A 155 -3.99 2.25 -37.69
C GLU A 155 -3.61 0.86 -38.23
N PRO A 156 -4.35 -0.20 -37.84
CA PRO A 156 -4.19 -1.53 -38.41
C PRO A 156 -4.25 -1.50 -39.94
N PRO A 157 -3.43 -2.29 -40.67
CA PRO A 157 -2.72 -3.50 -40.21
C PRO A 157 -1.22 -3.31 -39.91
N GLN A 158 -0.75 -2.09 -39.69
CA GLN A 158 0.69 -1.83 -39.47
C GLN A 158 1.22 -2.58 -38.22
N PRO A 159 2.40 -3.24 -38.31
CA PRO A 159 2.96 -4.04 -37.23
C PRO A 159 3.46 -3.18 -36.07
N TYR A 160 3.18 -3.58 -34.84
CA TYR A 160 3.69 -2.91 -33.64
C TYR A 160 4.19 -3.92 -32.59
N MET A 161 5.01 -3.44 -31.68
CA MET A 161 5.52 -4.19 -30.53
C MET A 161 4.68 -3.88 -29.28
N ALA A 162 4.14 -4.90 -28.62
CA ALA A 162 3.52 -4.74 -27.30
C ALA A 162 4.57 -4.91 -26.20
N ILE A 163 4.46 -4.13 -25.12
CA ILE A 163 5.39 -4.17 -23.99
C ILE A 163 4.65 -4.68 -22.75
N SER A 164 5.05 -5.85 -22.28
CA SER A 164 4.63 -6.45 -21.01
C SER A 164 5.68 -6.15 -19.95
N HIS A 165 5.37 -5.28 -18.99
CA HIS A 165 6.32 -4.78 -17.99
C HIS A 165 5.76 -4.79 -16.56
N VAL A 166 6.64 -4.66 -15.56
CA VAL A 166 6.28 -4.68 -14.12
C VAL A 166 6.61 -3.37 -13.44
N TRP A 167 5.61 -2.80 -12.77
CA TRP A 167 5.75 -1.66 -11.89
C TRP A 167 6.51 -2.05 -10.63
N SER A 168 7.59 -1.32 -10.42
CA SER A 168 8.07 -1.01 -9.10
C SER A 168 7.41 0.29 -8.55
N ASP A 169 8.04 1.38 -8.15
CA ASP A 169 7.54 2.59 -7.41
C ASP A 169 6.04 3.05 -7.14
N GLY A 170 4.96 2.33 -7.41
CA GLY A 170 3.62 2.72 -6.97
C GLY A 170 3.06 4.04 -7.55
N THR A 171 3.51 4.52 -8.73
CA THR A 171 2.94 5.75 -9.30
C THR A 171 2.75 5.76 -10.82
N GLY A 172 1.86 4.90 -11.32
CA GLY A 172 1.12 5.18 -12.57
C GLY A 172 0.53 6.61 -12.63
N THR A 173 0.44 7.26 -11.46
CA THR A 173 0.31 8.70 -11.24
C THR A 173 1.05 9.06 -9.94
N GLY A 174 2.06 9.96 -9.92
CA GLY A 174 2.50 10.46 -8.61
C GLY A 174 3.76 11.32 -8.44
N THR A 175 4.74 11.35 -9.34
CA THR A 175 5.84 12.36 -9.24
C THR A 175 6.25 13.02 -10.56
N ARG A 176 5.74 12.57 -11.71
CA ARG A 176 6.11 13.13 -13.03
C ARG A 176 4.94 13.83 -13.71
N ARG A 177 5.22 15.00 -14.30
CA ARG A 177 4.26 15.84 -15.02
C ARG A 177 3.69 15.11 -16.24
N ASP A 178 2.49 15.49 -16.65
CA ASP A 178 1.76 14.87 -17.76
C ASP A 178 2.54 14.92 -19.09
N GLY A 179 2.54 13.81 -19.85
CA GLY A 179 3.23 13.71 -21.16
C GLY A 179 4.74 13.49 -21.07
N VAL A 180 5.26 13.15 -19.89
CA VAL A 180 6.68 12.90 -19.65
C VAL A 180 6.99 11.41 -19.67
N VAL A 181 7.84 11.00 -20.61
CA VAL A 181 8.37 9.63 -20.69
C VAL A 181 9.88 9.68 -20.54
N ASN A 182 10.43 8.68 -19.87
CA ASN A 182 11.87 8.48 -19.73
C ASN A 182 12.49 8.23 -21.13
N GLU A 183 13.36 9.13 -21.62
CA GLU A 183 13.92 9.06 -22.98
C GLU A 183 14.72 7.78 -23.19
N CYS A 184 15.57 7.41 -22.24
CA CYS A 184 16.44 6.26 -22.36
C CYS A 184 15.61 4.96 -22.43
N LEU A 185 14.54 4.85 -21.64
CA LEU A 185 13.64 3.69 -21.69
C LEU A 185 12.77 3.66 -22.96
N TYR A 186 12.24 4.81 -23.39
CA TYR A 186 11.48 4.88 -24.64
C TYR A 186 12.37 4.58 -25.86
N THR A 187 13.58 5.14 -25.89
CA THR A 187 14.58 4.88 -26.93
C THR A 187 14.98 3.42 -26.94
N PHE A 188 15.20 2.82 -25.77
CA PHE A 188 15.48 1.40 -25.63
C PHE A 188 14.40 0.53 -26.29
N PHE A 189 13.13 0.77 -25.94
CA PHE A 189 12.02 0.05 -26.56
C PHE A 189 11.86 0.36 -28.05
N ARG A 190 12.10 1.60 -28.47
CA ARG A 190 12.06 2.01 -29.87
C ARG A 190 13.10 1.29 -30.73
N GLU A 191 14.33 1.15 -30.25
CA GLU A 191 15.38 0.44 -30.98
C GLU A 191 15.10 -1.07 -31.05
N ILE A 192 14.53 -1.67 -30.00
CA ILE A 192 14.07 -3.06 -30.05
C ILE A 192 12.91 -3.22 -31.04
N ALA A 193 11.93 -2.32 -31.02
CA ALA A 193 10.81 -2.34 -31.97
C ALA A 193 11.32 -2.29 -33.42
N LYS A 194 12.28 -1.41 -33.73
CA LYS A 194 12.94 -1.36 -35.04
C LYS A 194 13.66 -2.66 -35.41
N ARG A 195 14.39 -3.26 -34.47
CA ARG A 195 15.08 -4.57 -34.68
C ARG A 195 14.10 -5.67 -35.07
N PHE A 196 12.87 -5.63 -34.56
CA PHE A 196 11.79 -6.56 -34.91
C PHE A 196 10.82 -6.00 -35.97
N GLN A 197 11.24 -4.99 -36.74
CA GLN A 197 10.49 -4.40 -37.85
C GLN A 197 9.09 -3.93 -37.45
N CYS A 198 8.93 -3.33 -36.28
CA CYS A 198 7.67 -2.76 -35.82
C CYS A 198 7.63 -1.26 -36.12
N ASP A 199 6.50 -0.77 -36.63
CA ASP A 199 6.27 0.63 -36.98
C ASP A 199 5.79 1.46 -35.78
N GLY A 200 5.35 0.80 -34.70
CA GLY A 200 4.95 1.45 -33.45
C GLY A 200 5.06 0.58 -32.21
N ILE A 201 4.66 1.16 -31.09
CA ILE A 201 4.73 0.56 -29.76
C ILE A 201 3.38 0.69 -29.08
N TRP A 202 2.92 -0.42 -28.51
CA TRP A 202 1.84 -0.44 -27.55
C TRP A 202 2.40 -0.68 -26.15
N TRP A 203 2.40 0.37 -25.33
CA TRP A 203 2.86 0.33 -23.95
C TRP A 203 1.74 0.89 -23.09
N ASP A 204 1.17 0.07 -22.22
CA ASP A 204 0.04 0.41 -21.33
C ASP A 204 0.17 1.79 -20.65
N THR A 205 1.38 2.17 -20.25
CA THR A 205 1.72 3.46 -19.61
C THR A 205 1.47 4.65 -20.54
N LEU A 206 1.61 4.48 -21.86
CA LEU A 206 1.44 5.53 -22.88
C LEU A 206 0.14 5.38 -23.68
N CYS A 207 -0.42 4.18 -23.72
CA CYS A 207 -1.53 3.80 -24.59
C CYS A 207 -2.86 3.63 -23.84
N ILE A 208 -2.89 3.74 -22.50
CA ILE A 208 -4.12 3.71 -21.72
C ILE A 208 -4.42 5.10 -21.13
N PRO A 209 -5.58 5.71 -21.45
CA PRO A 209 -5.94 7.04 -20.94
C PRO A 209 -6.24 7.03 -19.44
N ARG A 210 -6.04 8.17 -18.77
CA ARG A 210 -6.33 8.34 -17.33
C ARG A 210 -7.81 8.61 -17.04
N GLU A 211 -8.54 9.15 -18.01
CA GLU A 211 -9.96 9.50 -17.85
C GLU A 211 -10.84 8.25 -17.75
N LYS A 212 -11.68 8.16 -16.72
CA LYS A 212 -12.43 6.94 -16.36
C LYS A 212 -13.23 6.35 -17.54
N ALA A 213 -13.93 7.18 -18.31
CA ALA A 213 -14.76 6.73 -19.44
C ALA A 213 -13.91 6.16 -20.59
N ALA A 214 -12.91 6.91 -21.07
CA ALA A 214 -11.99 6.48 -22.10
C ALA A 214 -11.15 5.27 -21.66
N ARG A 215 -10.72 5.23 -20.39
CA ARG A 215 -9.92 4.16 -19.79
C ARG A 215 -10.66 2.84 -19.79
N ASN A 216 -11.93 2.84 -19.40
CA ASN A 216 -12.74 1.62 -19.38
C ASN A 216 -12.88 1.03 -20.78
N LYS A 217 -13.05 1.87 -21.82
CA LYS A 217 -13.07 1.41 -23.22
C LYS A 217 -11.71 0.90 -23.71
N ALA A 218 -10.62 1.57 -23.35
CA ALA A 218 -9.27 1.13 -23.72
C ALA A 218 -8.89 -0.22 -23.08
N ILE A 219 -9.24 -0.43 -21.80
CA ILE A 219 -8.99 -1.68 -21.07
C ILE A 219 -9.70 -2.86 -21.73
N GLN A 220 -10.90 -2.67 -22.26
CA GLN A 220 -11.63 -3.74 -22.96
C GLN A 220 -10.88 -4.27 -24.21
N ARG A 221 -9.98 -3.48 -24.80
CA ARG A 221 -9.19 -3.86 -25.99
C ARG A 221 -7.79 -4.39 -25.69
N ILE A 222 -7.38 -4.43 -24.42
CA ILE A 222 -6.02 -4.77 -24.02
C ILE A 222 -5.55 -6.13 -24.56
N GLN A 223 -6.43 -7.13 -24.54
CA GLN A 223 -6.14 -8.48 -25.03
C GLN A 223 -5.94 -8.52 -26.54
N SER A 224 -6.78 -7.79 -27.29
CA SER A 224 -6.64 -7.63 -28.73
C SER A 224 -5.31 -6.96 -29.06
N ASN A 225 -4.88 -5.97 -28.28
CA ASN A 225 -3.61 -5.29 -28.53
C ASN A 225 -2.39 -6.23 -28.41
N TYR A 226 -2.37 -7.15 -27.44
CA TYR A 226 -1.31 -8.17 -27.35
C TYR A 226 -1.43 -9.24 -28.45
N GLN A 227 -2.64 -9.59 -28.84
CA GLN A 227 -2.90 -10.58 -29.89
C GLN A 227 -2.54 -10.08 -31.30
N ASP A 228 -2.72 -8.80 -31.56
CA ASP A 228 -2.46 -8.16 -32.85
C ASP A 228 -1.03 -7.63 -32.97
N ALA A 229 -0.30 -7.56 -31.85
CA ALA A 229 1.11 -7.21 -31.84
C ALA A 229 1.95 -8.24 -32.62
N ARG A 230 2.96 -7.73 -33.35
CA ARG A 230 3.93 -8.57 -34.07
C ARG A 230 4.80 -9.37 -33.09
N ILE A 231 5.22 -8.73 -32.02
CA ILE A 231 5.91 -9.35 -30.89
C ILE A 231 5.45 -8.70 -29.58
N THR A 232 5.49 -9.48 -28.50
CA THR A 232 5.36 -9.00 -27.13
C THR A 232 6.71 -9.09 -26.44
N LEU A 233 7.23 -7.96 -26.01
CA LEU A 233 8.49 -7.86 -25.29
C LEU A 233 8.21 -7.89 -23.78
N VAL A 234 8.83 -8.84 -23.08
CA VAL A 234 8.77 -8.97 -21.63
C VAL A 234 9.95 -8.22 -21.03
N HIS A 235 9.63 -7.20 -20.22
CA HIS A 235 10.60 -6.38 -19.53
C HIS A 235 10.42 -6.48 -18.01
N ASP A 236 11.41 -7.07 -17.34
CA ASP A 236 11.42 -7.25 -15.89
C ASP A 236 12.85 -7.04 -15.37
N CYS A 237 13.02 -6.20 -14.34
CA CYS A 237 14.34 -5.85 -13.84
C CYS A 237 15.07 -7.05 -13.19
N PHE A 238 14.33 -8.01 -12.63
CA PHE A 238 14.93 -9.23 -12.08
C PHE A 238 15.46 -10.11 -13.22
N LEU A 239 14.67 -10.36 -14.27
CA LEU A 239 15.11 -11.13 -15.44
C LEU A 239 16.29 -10.47 -16.17
N ARG A 240 16.30 -9.14 -16.26
CA ARG A 240 17.42 -8.38 -16.84
C ARG A 240 18.72 -8.45 -16.06
N ASN A 241 18.68 -8.81 -14.77
CA ASN A 241 19.88 -9.06 -13.97
C ASN A 241 20.24 -10.55 -13.93
N TRP A 242 19.36 -11.41 -14.44
CA TRP A 242 19.59 -12.85 -14.51
C TRP A 242 20.43 -13.18 -15.73
N GLU A 243 21.65 -13.68 -15.48
CA GLU A 243 22.53 -14.15 -16.55
C GLU A 243 21.87 -15.27 -17.33
N TRP A 244 21.88 -15.13 -18.65
CA TRP A 244 21.28 -16.14 -19.51
C TRP A 244 21.96 -17.49 -19.30
N ASP A 245 21.18 -18.41 -18.76
CA ASP A 245 21.51 -19.82 -18.69
C ASP A 245 20.23 -20.60 -19.04
N PRO A 246 20.26 -21.44 -20.09
CA PRO A 246 19.11 -22.24 -20.49
C PRO A 246 18.57 -23.11 -19.34
N GLN A 247 19.43 -23.61 -18.44
CA GLN A 247 19.03 -24.52 -17.37
C GLN A 247 18.20 -23.84 -16.30
N THR A 248 18.58 -22.62 -15.93
CA THR A 248 17.91 -21.83 -14.89
C THR A 248 16.91 -20.82 -15.43
N ALA A 249 16.82 -20.60 -16.76
CA ALA A 249 15.94 -19.61 -17.38
C ALA A 249 14.45 -19.79 -17.01
N CYS A 250 13.93 -21.02 -17.03
CA CYS A 250 12.54 -21.30 -16.64
C CYS A 250 12.32 -20.99 -15.15
N PHE A 251 13.28 -21.35 -14.29
CA PHE A 251 13.24 -21.02 -12.87
C PHE A 251 13.25 -19.51 -12.64
N ALA A 252 14.13 -18.78 -13.33
CA ALA A 252 14.22 -17.32 -13.26
C ALA A 252 12.90 -16.66 -13.67
N ILE A 253 12.27 -17.14 -14.76
CA ILE A 253 10.95 -16.69 -15.18
C ILE A 253 9.93 -16.91 -14.06
N LEU A 254 9.82 -18.12 -13.50
CA LEU A 254 8.87 -18.40 -12.42
C LEU A 254 9.08 -17.53 -11.17
N MET A 255 10.34 -17.21 -10.85
CA MET A 255 10.68 -16.38 -9.68
C MET A 255 10.54 -14.87 -9.95
N SER A 256 10.43 -14.46 -11.21
CA SER A 256 10.35 -13.04 -11.57
C SER A 256 9.06 -12.38 -11.04
N PRO A 257 9.14 -11.11 -10.59
CA PRO A 257 7.96 -10.32 -10.27
C PRO A 257 6.95 -10.28 -11.42
N TRP A 258 7.43 -10.26 -12.66
CA TRP A 258 6.61 -10.34 -13.87
C TRP A 258 5.71 -11.57 -13.92
N PHE A 259 6.26 -12.75 -13.74
CA PHE A 259 5.49 -13.99 -13.83
C PHE A 259 4.46 -14.15 -12.71
N SER A 260 4.70 -13.47 -11.58
CA SER A 260 3.89 -13.59 -10.37
C SER A 260 2.53 -12.85 -10.42
N ARG A 261 2.20 -12.11 -11.49
CA ARG A 261 0.94 -11.34 -11.64
C ARG A 261 -0.18 -12.10 -12.38
N GLY A 262 -1.42 -11.79 -12.00
CA GLY A 262 -2.65 -12.32 -12.61
C GLY A 262 -2.77 -12.05 -14.12
N TRP A 263 -2.35 -10.85 -14.53
CA TRP A 263 -2.40 -10.35 -15.91
C TRP A 263 -1.41 -11.02 -16.86
N THR A 264 -0.24 -11.43 -16.37
CA THR A 264 0.84 -12.03 -17.17
C THR A 264 0.41 -13.28 -17.91
N ALA A 265 -0.48 -14.09 -17.32
CA ALA A 265 -1.03 -15.28 -17.99
C ALA A 265 -1.86 -14.92 -19.23
N LEU A 266 -2.67 -13.85 -19.14
CA LEU A 266 -3.50 -13.39 -20.24
C LEU A 266 -2.66 -12.77 -21.35
N GLU A 267 -1.62 -12.00 -20.99
CA GLU A 267 -0.67 -11.42 -21.94
C GLU A 267 0.11 -12.51 -22.68
N LEU A 268 0.62 -13.51 -21.95
CA LEU A 268 1.35 -14.64 -22.54
C LEU A 268 0.48 -15.53 -23.43
N ALA A 269 -0.76 -15.80 -23.04
CA ALA A 269 -1.67 -16.62 -23.83
C ALA A 269 -2.13 -15.92 -25.13
N LYS A 270 -2.26 -14.58 -25.11
CA LYS A 270 -2.71 -13.80 -26.27
C LYS A 270 -1.59 -13.45 -27.23
N SER A 271 -0.37 -13.29 -26.73
CA SER A 271 0.79 -12.90 -27.52
C SER A 271 1.19 -13.98 -28.52
N ARG A 272 1.31 -13.64 -29.80
CA ARG A 272 1.75 -14.62 -30.82
C ARG A 272 3.20 -15.02 -30.63
N LYS A 273 4.09 -14.02 -30.48
CA LYS A 273 5.53 -14.21 -30.26
C LYS A 273 5.95 -13.47 -29.01
N VAL A 274 6.58 -14.16 -28.07
CA VAL A 274 7.02 -13.58 -26.79
C VAL A 274 8.54 -13.57 -26.74
N LYS A 275 9.09 -12.40 -26.47
CA LYS A 275 10.53 -12.15 -26.38
C LYS A 275 10.88 -11.75 -24.95
N VAL A 276 11.74 -12.50 -24.28
CA VAL A 276 12.13 -12.27 -22.88
C VAL A 276 13.56 -11.74 -22.82
N ILE A 277 13.78 -10.71 -22.01
CA ILE A 277 15.09 -10.07 -21.86
C ILE A 277 15.82 -10.65 -20.65
N PHE A 278 17.04 -11.16 -20.87
CA PHE A 278 17.99 -11.61 -19.86
C PHE A 278 19.26 -10.76 -19.87
N LYS A 279 20.08 -10.88 -18.83
CA LYS A 279 21.45 -10.34 -18.83
C LYS A 279 22.29 -11.16 -19.80
N GLY A 280 22.67 -10.56 -20.91
CA GLY A 280 23.68 -11.10 -21.82
C GLY A 280 25.05 -10.59 -21.43
N ARG A 281 26.12 -11.24 -21.92
CA ARG A 281 27.42 -10.63 -21.76
C ARG A 281 27.52 -9.36 -22.61
N CYS A 282 26.76 -9.05 -23.69
CA CYS A 282 26.87 -7.77 -24.47
C CYS A 282 25.91 -6.65 -24.11
N GLY A 283 25.19 -6.80 -23.00
CA GLY A 283 23.94 -6.08 -22.81
C GLY A 283 22.74 -7.02 -22.98
N PRO A 284 21.54 -6.47 -23.18
CA PRO A 284 20.30 -7.23 -23.03
C PRO A 284 20.18 -8.33 -24.09
N LEU A 285 20.16 -9.58 -23.62
CA LEU A 285 19.97 -10.74 -24.47
C LEU A 285 18.47 -11.04 -24.58
N ILE A 286 17.94 -10.90 -25.79
CA ILE A 286 16.52 -11.16 -26.06
C ILE A 286 16.39 -12.59 -26.57
N LYS A 287 15.62 -13.40 -25.84
CA LYS A 287 15.38 -14.81 -26.16
C LYS A 287 13.92 -15.05 -26.51
N ASP A 288 13.69 -15.86 -27.53
CA ASP A 288 12.36 -16.35 -27.83
C ASP A 288 11.89 -17.32 -26.75
N LEU A 289 10.72 -17.05 -26.19
CA LEU A 289 10.18 -17.89 -25.13
C LEU A 289 9.93 -19.31 -25.64
N ASP A 290 9.34 -19.49 -26.81
CA ASP A 290 8.97 -20.83 -27.28
C ASP A 290 10.14 -21.54 -27.95
N GLU A 291 10.88 -20.84 -28.81
CA GLU A 291 11.93 -21.42 -29.65
C GLU A 291 13.27 -21.63 -28.92
N GLU A 292 13.60 -20.79 -27.93
CA GLU A 292 14.92 -20.81 -27.28
C GLU A 292 14.87 -21.21 -25.81
N ILE A 293 13.82 -20.81 -25.08
CA ILE A 293 13.68 -21.10 -23.64
C ILE A 293 12.97 -22.44 -23.43
N LEU A 294 11.85 -22.64 -24.12
CA LEU A 294 10.96 -23.78 -23.90
C LEU A 294 11.19 -24.96 -24.84
N ALA A 295 11.94 -24.81 -25.94
CA ALA A 295 12.10 -25.84 -26.97
C ALA A 295 12.79 -27.14 -26.53
N LYS A 296 13.45 -27.18 -25.37
CA LYS A 296 14.06 -28.40 -24.84
C LYS A 296 13.00 -29.32 -24.19
N ASP A 297 12.39 -30.20 -24.98
CA ASP A 297 11.34 -31.13 -24.53
C ASP A 297 11.82 -32.53 -24.11
N ASN A 298 13.04 -32.93 -24.48
CA ASN A 298 13.56 -34.29 -24.26
C ASN A 298 14.38 -34.47 -22.97
N GLU A 299 14.20 -33.60 -21.98
CA GLU A 299 14.96 -33.69 -20.72
C GLU A 299 14.37 -34.75 -19.76
N PRO A 300 15.22 -35.47 -19.00
CA PRO A 300 14.77 -36.41 -17.98
C PRO A 300 13.89 -35.70 -16.94
N ASP A 301 13.01 -36.45 -16.27
CA ASP A 301 12.09 -35.88 -15.27
C ASP A 301 12.87 -35.18 -14.15
N GLY A 302 12.72 -33.85 -14.11
CA GLY A 302 13.49 -32.98 -13.24
C GLY A 302 12.88 -31.58 -13.12
N PRO A 303 13.41 -30.74 -12.22
CA PRO A 303 12.76 -29.50 -11.82
C PRO A 303 12.69 -28.45 -12.95
N ARG A 304 13.63 -28.47 -13.89
CA ARG A 304 13.56 -27.63 -15.09
C ARG A 304 12.38 -27.99 -15.99
N LYS A 305 12.12 -29.29 -16.19
CA LYS A 305 11.00 -29.79 -16.99
C LYS A 305 9.66 -29.38 -16.39
N GLU A 306 9.55 -29.45 -15.07
CA GLU A 306 8.38 -28.98 -14.31
C GLU A 306 8.19 -27.47 -14.46
N ALA A 307 9.27 -26.67 -14.35
CA ALA A 307 9.21 -25.23 -14.57
C ALA A 307 8.83 -24.84 -16.00
N SER A 308 9.39 -25.53 -17.00
CA SER A 308 9.06 -25.36 -18.42
C SER A 308 7.59 -25.71 -18.70
N TRP A 309 7.09 -26.80 -18.11
CA TRP A 309 5.70 -27.22 -18.25
C TRP A 309 4.71 -26.18 -17.72
N ILE A 310 4.99 -25.54 -16.58
CA ILE A 310 4.15 -24.46 -16.02
C ILE A 310 4.06 -23.29 -17.01
N ILE A 311 5.20 -22.87 -17.58
CA ILE A 311 5.25 -21.76 -18.54
C ILE A 311 4.55 -22.14 -19.86
N LYS A 312 4.74 -23.36 -20.36
CA LYS A 312 4.04 -23.86 -21.56
C LYS A 312 2.53 -23.89 -21.36
N SER A 313 2.07 -24.26 -20.17
CA SER A 313 0.64 -24.30 -19.82
C SER A 313 -0.01 -22.91 -19.85
N LEU A 314 0.76 -21.85 -19.59
CA LEU A 314 0.31 -20.45 -19.74
C LEU A 314 0.28 -19.97 -21.20
N ARG A 315 1.19 -20.49 -22.03
CA ARG A 315 1.30 -20.13 -23.46
C ARG A 315 0.22 -20.79 -24.31
N LYS A 316 -0.27 -21.96 -23.90
CA LYS A 316 -1.43 -22.59 -24.51
C LYS A 316 -2.68 -21.78 -24.17
N ASN A 317 -3.67 -21.79 -25.08
CA ASN A 317 -5.01 -21.38 -24.69
C ASN A 317 -5.42 -22.26 -23.51
N ILE A 318 -5.72 -21.64 -22.37
CA ILE A 318 -6.28 -22.32 -21.22
C ILE A 318 -7.62 -22.91 -21.69
N THR A 319 -7.65 -24.23 -21.91
CA THR A 319 -8.85 -24.96 -22.34
C THR A 319 -9.45 -25.73 -21.18
N THR A 320 -8.67 -25.98 -20.12
CA THR A 320 -9.14 -26.69 -18.93
C THR A 320 -8.98 -25.85 -17.66
N LEU A 321 -9.81 -26.15 -16.66
CA LEU A 321 -9.71 -25.51 -15.35
C LEU A 321 -8.43 -25.91 -14.60
N ASN A 322 -7.94 -27.14 -14.78
CA ASN A 322 -6.64 -27.59 -14.27
C ASN A 322 -5.48 -26.73 -14.77
N GLU A 323 -5.46 -26.42 -16.08
CA GLU A 323 -4.46 -25.49 -16.64
C GLU A 323 -4.59 -24.12 -15.96
N LEU A 324 -5.81 -23.57 -15.84
CA LEU A 324 -6.05 -22.30 -15.15
C LEU A 324 -5.57 -22.30 -13.68
N LEU A 325 -5.80 -23.41 -12.96
CA LEU A 325 -5.41 -23.54 -11.56
C LEU A 325 -3.91 -23.73 -11.40
N THR A 326 -3.25 -24.52 -12.26
CA THR A 326 -1.78 -24.63 -12.32
C THR A 326 -1.16 -23.24 -12.43
N VAL A 327 -1.69 -22.48 -13.39
CA VAL A 327 -1.32 -21.10 -13.69
C VAL A 327 -1.52 -20.18 -12.49
N LEU A 328 -2.66 -20.23 -11.82
CA LEU A 328 -2.93 -19.42 -10.61
C LEU A 328 -2.09 -19.88 -9.42
N GLY A 329 -1.74 -21.16 -9.33
CA GLY A 329 -1.02 -21.75 -8.20
C GLY A 329 0.46 -21.43 -8.16
N ALA A 330 1.08 -21.21 -9.31
CA ALA A 330 2.46 -20.74 -9.43
C ALA A 330 2.62 -19.26 -9.02
N ARG A 331 1.52 -18.51 -8.92
CA ARG A 331 1.50 -17.06 -8.71
C ARG A 331 1.15 -16.73 -7.27
N TYR A 332 2.16 -16.72 -6.40
CA TYR A 332 2.01 -16.39 -4.98
C TYR A 332 1.75 -14.89 -4.67
N THR A 333 1.64 -14.01 -5.68
CA THR A 333 1.37 -12.57 -5.50
C THR A 333 0.13 -12.04 -6.20
N SER A 334 -0.54 -12.81 -7.06
CA SER A 334 -1.95 -12.52 -7.31
C SER A 334 -2.66 -12.66 -5.97
N TRP A 335 -3.43 -11.63 -5.61
CA TRP A 335 -4.15 -11.62 -4.34
C TRP A 335 -4.79 -13.00 -4.13
N PRO A 336 -4.72 -13.58 -2.93
CA PRO A 336 -5.24 -14.93 -2.65
C PRO A 336 -6.72 -15.15 -3.06
N LYS A 337 -7.44 -14.11 -3.50
CA LYS A 337 -8.82 -14.07 -3.97
C LYS A 337 -9.12 -14.76 -5.32
N ASP A 338 -8.17 -14.96 -6.23
CA ASP A 338 -8.53 -15.37 -7.62
C ASP A 338 -9.11 -16.80 -7.71
N ARG A 339 -8.47 -17.76 -7.02
CA ARG A 339 -8.96 -19.15 -6.94
C ARG A 339 -10.29 -19.24 -6.18
N ALA A 340 -10.46 -18.38 -5.18
CA ALA A 340 -11.72 -18.25 -4.46
C ALA A 340 -12.86 -17.77 -5.34
N VAL A 341 -12.59 -16.74 -6.15
CA VAL A 341 -13.59 -16.19 -7.06
C VAL A 341 -14.02 -17.27 -8.05
N ILE A 342 -13.08 -18.04 -8.60
CA ILE A 342 -13.41 -19.17 -9.48
C ILE A 342 -14.24 -20.25 -8.77
N SER A 343 -13.83 -20.66 -7.57
CA SER A 343 -14.57 -21.65 -6.77
C SER A 343 -15.98 -21.17 -6.43
N GLY A 344 -16.13 -19.92 -5.97
CA GLY A 344 -17.42 -19.31 -5.67
C GLY A 344 -18.33 -19.19 -6.91
N LEU A 345 -17.76 -18.84 -8.07
CA LEU A 345 -18.49 -18.77 -9.34
C LEU A 345 -18.98 -20.14 -9.85
N LEU A 346 -18.31 -21.25 -9.50
CA LEU A 346 -18.73 -22.60 -9.87
C LEU A 346 -19.76 -23.17 -8.89
N ALA A 347 -19.77 -22.68 -7.64
CA ALA A 347 -20.64 -23.16 -6.58
C ALA A 347 -21.86 -22.25 -6.32
N GLY A 348 -22.03 -21.14 -7.04
CA GLY A 348 -23.14 -20.22 -6.79
C GLY A 348 -23.01 -19.37 -5.54
N VAL A 349 -21.79 -19.15 -5.05
CA VAL A 349 -21.52 -18.40 -3.82
C VAL A 349 -20.86 -17.06 -4.15
N GLU A 350 -21.55 -15.96 -3.86
CA GLU A 350 -21.01 -14.61 -4.07
C GLU A 350 -19.82 -14.32 -3.15
N VAL A 351 -18.66 -14.04 -3.74
CA VAL A 351 -17.48 -13.54 -3.02
C VAL A 351 -17.52 -12.01 -3.02
N ALA A 352 -18.17 -11.42 -2.00
CA ALA A 352 -18.33 -9.96 -1.89
C ALA A 352 -17.04 -9.25 -1.38
N PRO A 353 -16.50 -8.24 -2.08
CA PRO A 353 -15.38 -7.43 -1.59
C PRO A 353 -15.86 -6.25 -0.71
N LYS A 354 -15.00 -5.79 0.21
CA LYS A 354 -15.23 -4.61 1.10
C LYS A 354 -15.67 -3.33 0.38
N HIS A 355 -15.45 -3.22 -0.94
CA HIS A 355 -15.94 -2.13 -1.79
C HIS A 355 -16.54 -2.71 -3.09
N PRO A 356 -17.88 -2.77 -3.22
CA PRO A 356 -18.55 -3.37 -4.38
C PRO A 356 -18.16 -2.72 -5.72
N GLN A 357 -17.78 -1.45 -5.73
CA GLN A 357 -17.52 -0.69 -6.97
C GLN A 357 -16.12 -0.89 -7.57
N LYS A 358 -15.17 -1.56 -6.89
CA LYS A 358 -13.76 -1.65 -7.33
C LYS A 358 -13.38 -2.97 -8.03
N ASP A 359 -14.03 -4.09 -7.74
CA ASP A 359 -13.58 -5.44 -8.16
C ASP A 359 -14.54 -6.20 -9.12
N ILE A 360 -15.69 -5.61 -9.52
CA ILE A 360 -16.68 -6.26 -10.42
C ILE A 360 -16.04 -6.79 -11.71
N TRP A 361 -15.11 -6.02 -12.27
CA TRP A 361 -14.42 -6.33 -13.51
C TRP A 361 -13.64 -7.67 -13.47
N GLN A 362 -13.11 -8.07 -12.32
CA GLN A 362 -12.31 -9.28 -12.21
C GLN A 362 -13.18 -10.55 -12.21
N GLN A 363 -14.36 -10.50 -11.60
CA GLN A 363 -15.32 -11.61 -11.64
C GLN A 363 -15.81 -11.83 -13.09
N ASP A 364 -16.11 -10.75 -13.82
CA ASP A 364 -16.58 -10.85 -15.21
C ASP A 364 -15.59 -11.55 -16.13
N ILE A 365 -14.29 -11.37 -15.90
CA ILE A 365 -13.24 -12.08 -16.64
C ILE A 365 -13.28 -13.57 -16.37
N TYR A 366 -13.33 -13.99 -15.09
CA TYR A 366 -13.36 -15.42 -14.77
C TYR A 366 -14.66 -16.08 -15.21
N LYS A 367 -15.80 -15.38 -15.16
CA LYS A 367 -17.05 -15.82 -15.78
C LYS A 367 -16.85 -16.07 -17.28
N GLY A 368 -16.19 -15.14 -17.98
CA GLY A 368 -15.85 -15.30 -19.40
C GLY A 368 -14.90 -16.49 -19.67
N ILE A 369 -13.89 -16.69 -18.83
CA ILE A 369 -12.93 -17.79 -18.96
C ILE A 369 -13.62 -19.15 -18.72
N LEU A 370 -14.44 -19.28 -17.68
CA LEU A 370 -15.17 -20.51 -17.37
C LEU A 370 -16.15 -20.90 -18.49
N ARG A 371 -16.86 -19.92 -19.06
CA ARG A 371 -17.70 -20.13 -20.25
C ARG A 371 -16.91 -20.65 -21.45
N LYS A 372 -15.68 -20.16 -21.63
CA LYS A 372 -14.81 -20.59 -22.74
C LYS A 372 -14.21 -21.98 -22.52
N ILE A 373 -13.85 -22.30 -21.27
CA ILE A 373 -13.40 -23.64 -20.86
C ILE A 373 -14.53 -24.65 -21.14
N GLY A 374 -15.78 -24.29 -20.86
CA GLY A 374 -16.98 -25.01 -21.30
C GLY A 374 -17.24 -26.33 -20.57
N SER A 375 -16.21 -27.00 -20.02
CA SER A 375 -16.37 -28.14 -19.14
C SER A 375 -15.36 -28.18 -17.99
N VAL A 376 -15.80 -28.67 -16.83
CA VAL A 376 -15.00 -28.82 -15.62
C VAL A 376 -15.14 -30.24 -15.06
N SER A 377 -14.08 -30.74 -14.43
CA SER A 377 -14.15 -31.99 -13.69
C SER A 377 -14.87 -31.77 -12.35
N PRO A 378 -15.69 -32.74 -11.87
CA PRO A 378 -16.31 -32.68 -10.54
C PRO A 378 -15.28 -32.51 -9.42
N GLY A 379 -14.07 -33.05 -9.60
CA GLY A 379 -12.96 -32.96 -8.64
C GLY A 379 -12.59 -31.52 -8.25
N HIS A 380 -12.84 -30.55 -9.13
CA HIS A 380 -12.58 -29.13 -8.91
C HIS A 380 -13.52 -28.47 -7.88
N LEU A 381 -14.64 -29.11 -7.55
CA LEU A 381 -15.63 -28.62 -6.57
C LEU A 381 -15.30 -29.05 -5.13
N PHE A 382 -14.20 -29.78 -4.95
CA PHE A 382 -13.73 -30.35 -3.69
C PHE A 382 -12.40 -29.72 -3.25
N HIS A 383 -11.93 -30.00 -2.03
CA HIS A 383 -10.60 -29.63 -1.53
C HIS A 383 -9.68 -30.85 -1.30
N ASN A 384 -8.37 -30.60 -1.14
CA ASN A 384 -7.33 -31.62 -0.88
C ASN A 384 -7.27 -32.18 0.55
N SER A 385 -7.88 -31.54 1.55
CA SER A 385 -7.88 -32.04 2.95
C SER A 385 -9.17 -31.71 3.68
N ALA A 386 -9.78 -32.70 4.35
CA ALA A 386 -10.90 -32.51 5.28
C ALA A 386 -10.57 -31.54 6.44
N THR A 387 -9.28 -31.28 6.68
CA THR A 387 -8.79 -30.36 7.70
C THR A 387 -8.50 -28.95 7.16
N MET A 388 -9.11 -27.93 7.77
CA MET A 388 -8.87 -26.51 7.54
C MET A 388 -7.74 -25.93 8.39
N SER A 389 -7.10 -24.86 7.89
CA SER A 389 -6.30 -23.94 8.71
C SER A 389 -7.20 -22.89 9.39
N LYS A 390 -6.76 -22.38 10.55
CA LYS A 390 -7.54 -21.71 11.61
C LYS A 390 -8.36 -20.43 11.25
N VAL A 391 -8.43 -20.02 9.98
CA VAL A 391 -9.15 -18.79 9.58
C VAL A 391 -9.76 -18.99 8.18
N CYS A 392 -11.05 -19.36 8.06
CA CYS A 392 -12.01 -18.96 7.02
C CYS A 392 -13.18 -19.95 6.84
N TRP A 393 -14.33 -19.41 6.43
CA TRP A 393 -15.58 -20.10 6.09
C TRP A 393 -15.54 -20.63 4.65
N CYS A 394 -15.96 -21.87 4.39
CA CYS A 394 -15.62 -22.58 3.15
C CYS A 394 -16.86 -23.06 2.38
N PRO A 395 -16.86 -22.86 1.04
CA PRO A 395 -17.12 -23.96 0.11
C PRO A 395 -16.12 -23.98 -1.08
N THR A 396 -14.84 -23.66 -0.96
CA THR A 396 -13.79 -24.63 -0.63
C THR A 396 -12.51 -23.82 -0.51
N SER A 397 -12.18 -23.40 0.72
CA SER A 397 -10.96 -22.64 1.11
C SER A 397 -10.49 -21.67 0.02
N LEU A 398 -10.78 -20.37 0.12
CA LEU A 398 -10.49 -19.31 -0.87
C LEU A 398 -9.08 -19.40 -1.55
N PHE A 399 -8.16 -20.18 -1.01
CA PHE A 399 -6.78 -20.35 -1.44
C PHE A 399 -6.44 -21.72 -2.09
N ASN A 400 -7.26 -22.78 -1.95
CA ASN A 400 -6.86 -24.18 -2.20
C ASN A 400 -7.85 -25.06 -3.00
N MET A 401 -8.26 -24.59 -4.17
CA MET A 401 -8.87 -25.44 -5.20
C MET A 401 -7.84 -26.47 -5.75
N PRO A 402 -8.16 -27.78 -5.81
CA PRO A 402 -7.23 -28.83 -6.16
C PRO A 402 -7.11 -29.03 -7.66
N MET A 403 -5.94 -29.52 -8.08
CA MET A 403 -5.79 -30.14 -9.38
C MET A 403 -6.43 -31.53 -9.33
N THR A 404 -7.08 -31.96 -10.40
CA THR A 404 -7.75 -33.27 -10.45
C THR A 404 -7.40 -34.03 -11.72
N ASP A 405 -7.09 -35.32 -11.60
CA ASP A 405 -6.80 -36.18 -12.76
C ASP A 405 -8.06 -36.73 -13.44
N LEU A 406 -9.25 -36.37 -12.93
CA LEU A 406 -10.54 -36.81 -13.45
C LEU A 406 -10.93 -36.05 -14.73
N GLU A 407 -11.59 -36.75 -15.65
CA GLU A 407 -12.09 -36.15 -16.89
C GLU A 407 -13.12 -35.03 -16.63
N ALA A 408 -13.10 -34.00 -17.49
CA ALA A 408 -14.01 -32.87 -17.42
C ALA A 408 -15.42 -33.25 -17.91
N SER A 409 -16.21 -33.88 -17.03
CA SER A 409 -17.54 -34.42 -17.34
C SER A 409 -18.70 -33.45 -17.16
N LEU A 410 -18.50 -32.32 -16.46
CA LEU A 410 -19.56 -31.32 -16.21
C LEU A 410 -19.46 -30.18 -17.21
N LYS A 411 -20.52 -29.95 -18.00
CA LYS A 411 -20.64 -28.82 -18.92
C LYS A 411 -21.05 -27.55 -18.17
N VAL A 412 -20.41 -26.43 -18.51
CA VAL A 412 -20.67 -25.10 -17.94
C VAL A 412 -21.61 -24.33 -18.87
N THR A 413 -22.78 -23.89 -18.39
CA THR A 413 -23.75 -23.12 -19.20
C THR A 413 -23.37 -21.62 -19.28
N GLU A 414 -24.11 -20.84 -20.07
CA GLU A 414 -23.94 -19.37 -20.12
C GLU A 414 -24.11 -18.69 -18.75
N ASN A 415 -24.96 -19.26 -17.90
CA ASN A 415 -25.23 -18.81 -16.54
C ASN A 415 -24.25 -19.38 -15.49
N LEU A 416 -23.29 -20.21 -15.94
CA LEU A 416 -22.36 -20.99 -15.13
C LEU A 416 -22.99 -22.13 -14.31
N ASP A 417 -24.17 -22.60 -14.72
CA ASP A 417 -24.73 -23.84 -14.16
C ASP A 417 -23.90 -25.04 -14.65
N LEU A 418 -23.78 -26.07 -13.82
CA LEU A 418 -22.98 -27.26 -14.13
C LEU A 418 -23.90 -28.45 -14.46
N ILE A 419 -23.87 -28.90 -15.72
CA ILE A 419 -24.69 -30.01 -16.22
C ILE A 419 -23.79 -31.21 -16.46
N GLY A 420 -24.08 -32.35 -15.83
CA GLY A 420 -23.39 -33.58 -16.16
C GLY A 420 -23.92 -34.80 -15.41
N THR A 421 -23.25 -35.93 -15.60
CA THR A 421 -23.62 -37.18 -14.95
C THR A 421 -23.00 -37.26 -13.56
N TRP A 422 -23.85 -37.40 -12.55
CA TRP A 422 -23.46 -37.54 -11.15
C TRP A 422 -23.92 -38.88 -10.61
N ARG A 423 -23.14 -39.46 -9.68
CA ARG A 423 -23.65 -40.55 -8.85
C ARG A 423 -24.47 -39.93 -7.72
N ARG A 424 -25.78 -40.12 -7.77
CA ARG A 424 -26.71 -39.60 -6.77
C ARG A 424 -26.82 -40.60 -5.63
N ILE A 425 -26.31 -40.25 -4.46
CA ILE A 425 -26.38 -41.06 -3.26
C ILE A 425 -27.41 -40.40 -2.32
N PRO A 426 -28.54 -41.08 -2.04
CA PRO A 426 -29.45 -40.63 -0.99
C PRO A 426 -28.72 -40.53 0.36
N VAL A 427 -28.99 -39.46 1.10
CA VAL A 427 -28.24 -39.11 2.31
C VAL A 427 -28.38 -40.18 3.41
N ASP A 428 -29.53 -40.86 3.44
CA ASP A 428 -29.90 -41.91 4.38
C ASP A 428 -29.11 -43.21 4.25
N TYR A 429 -28.51 -43.49 3.08
CA TYR A 429 -27.67 -44.68 2.89
C TYR A 429 -26.30 -44.58 3.56
N VAL A 430 -25.81 -43.37 3.85
CA VAL A 430 -24.48 -43.18 4.44
C VAL A 430 -24.61 -42.97 5.95
N SER A 431 -24.07 -43.91 6.73
CA SER A 431 -24.03 -43.78 8.20
C SER A 431 -23.31 -42.51 8.64
N GLU A 432 -23.87 -41.76 9.60
CA GLU A 432 -23.28 -40.52 10.14
C GLU A 432 -21.83 -40.71 10.64
N LYS A 433 -21.46 -41.94 11.06
CA LYS A 433 -20.11 -42.29 11.51
C LYS A 433 -19.07 -42.38 10.38
N ARG A 434 -19.49 -42.52 9.13
CA ARG A 434 -18.62 -42.59 7.95
C ARG A 434 -18.13 -41.21 7.52
N TYR A 435 -18.80 -40.13 7.93
CA TYR A 435 -18.42 -38.77 7.54
C TYR A 435 -17.19 -38.29 8.33
N ILE A 436 -16.24 -37.67 7.63
CA ILE A 436 -15.04 -37.07 8.22
C ILE A 436 -15.31 -35.60 8.52
N TRP A 437 -15.17 -35.25 9.80
CA TRP A 437 -15.38 -33.89 10.29
C TRP A 437 -14.11 -33.26 10.88
N ASN A 438 -13.07 -34.07 11.12
CA ASN A 438 -11.84 -33.63 11.74
C ASN A 438 -11.20 -32.48 10.95
N GLY A 439 -11.13 -31.31 11.58
CA GLY A 439 -10.58 -30.07 11.05
C GLY A 439 -11.49 -29.30 10.09
N THR A 440 -12.72 -29.77 9.81
CA THR A 440 -13.73 -28.96 9.13
C THR A 440 -14.06 -27.75 10.01
N HIS A 441 -14.26 -26.57 9.41
CA HIS A 441 -14.66 -25.41 10.20
C HIS A 441 -16.01 -25.71 10.88
N PRO A 442 -16.11 -25.56 12.21
CA PRO A 442 -17.30 -25.87 13.00
C PRO A 442 -18.66 -25.51 12.40
N LEU A 443 -18.79 -24.29 11.89
CA LEU A 443 -19.97 -23.84 11.14
C LEU A 443 -20.32 -24.63 9.88
N VAL A 444 -19.30 -24.91 9.05
CA VAL A 444 -19.49 -25.55 7.75
C VAL A 444 -19.94 -26.98 7.99
N GLU A 445 -19.31 -27.64 8.98
CA GLU A 445 -19.76 -28.93 9.49
C GLU A 445 -21.22 -28.88 9.94
N GLN A 446 -21.63 -27.85 10.69
CA GLN A 446 -22.99 -27.77 11.19
C GLN A 446 -24.03 -27.48 10.09
N GLN A 447 -23.73 -26.59 9.14
CA GLN A 447 -24.59 -26.34 7.97
C GLN A 447 -24.74 -27.62 7.12
N LEU A 448 -23.66 -28.36 6.92
CA LEU A 448 -23.69 -29.65 6.23
C LEU A 448 -24.53 -30.67 7.00
N ARG A 449 -24.32 -30.80 8.31
CA ARG A 449 -25.11 -31.70 9.17
C ARG A 449 -26.60 -31.33 9.22
N SER A 450 -26.98 -30.05 9.19
CA SER A 450 -28.39 -29.65 9.18
C SER A 450 -29.08 -30.09 7.89
N HIS A 451 -28.41 -29.95 6.75
CA HIS A 451 -28.91 -30.41 5.46
C HIS A 451 -28.87 -31.93 5.31
N LEU A 452 -27.89 -32.61 5.93
CA LEU A 452 -27.86 -34.07 5.99
C LEU A 452 -29.02 -34.66 6.80
N ARG A 453 -29.58 -33.91 7.77
CA ARG A 453 -30.77 -34.30 8.54
C ARG A 453 -32.08 -34.03 7.79
N ALA A 454 -32.07 -33.18 6.76
CA ALA A 454 -33.22 -32.86 5.91
C ALA A 454 -33.32 -33.86 4.73
N LEU A 455 -33.56 -35.13 5.08
CA LEU A 455 -33.48 -36.29 4.18
C LEU A 455 -34.33 -36.18 2.90
N ASP A 456 -35.49 -35.52 2.98
CA ASP A 456 -36.46 -35.47 1.87
C ASP A 456 -36.11 -34.45 0.77
N LYS A 457 -35.07 -33.62 0.95
CA LYS A 457 -34.75 -32.50 0.04
C LYS A 457 -33.28 -32.40 -0.34
N CYS A 458 -32.41 -33.26 0.17
CA CYS A 458 -30.98 -33.22 -0.11
C CYS A 458 -30.48 -34.54 -0.68
N ALA A 459 -29.50 -34.47 -1.58
CA ALA A 459 -28.81 -35.63 -2.12
C ALA A 459 -27.30 -35.38 -2.09
N LEU A 460 -26.54 -36.46 -2.03
CA LEU A 460 -25.10 -36.44 -2.20
C LEU A 460 -24.79 -36.69 -3.68
N LEU A 461 -24.13 -35.74 -4.32
CA LEU A 461 -23.67 -35.86 -5.70
C LEU A 461 -22.18 -36.23 -5.67
N ALA A 462 -21.88 -37.47 -6.04
CA ALA A 462 -20.54 -38.03 -6.08
C ALA A 462 -20.03 -38.20 -7.53
N GLU A 463 -18.71 -38.32 -7.65
CA GLU A 463 -18.03 -38.62 -8.91
C GLU A 463 -18.50 -39.98 -9.47
N TYR A 464 -18.95 -40.00 -10.73
CA TYR A 464 -19.54 -41.21 -11.35
C TYR A 464 -18.48 -42.27 -11.75
N HIS A 465 -17.27 -41.85 -12.09
CA HIS A 465 -16.24 -42.74 -12.66
C HIS A 465 -15.27 -43.35 -11.62
N THR A 466 -15.59 -43.30 -10.32
CA THR A 466 -14.72 -43.85 -9.27
C THR A 466 -15.28 -45.16 -8.69
N GLU A 467 -14.40 -46.15 -8.50
CA GLU A 467 -14.72 -47.44 -7.85
C GLU A 467 -15.00 -47.28 -6.35
N SER A 468 -14.43 -46.23 -5.73
CA SER A 468 -14.71 -45.84 -4.35
C SER A 468 -15.01 -44.34 -4.26
N VAL A 469 -15.95 -43.97 -3.40
CA VAL A 469 -16.39 -42.60 -3.17
C VAL A 469 -15.87 -42.13 -1.82
N GLY A 470 -14.76 -41.39 -1.84
CA GLY A 470 -14.18 -40.77 -0.65
C GLY A 470 -14.76 -39.40 -0.31
N ARG A 471 -15.56 -38.81 -1.20
CA ARG A 471 -16.15 -37.46 -1.07
C ARG A 471 -17.39 -37.28 -1.95
N ALA A 472 -18.29 -36.38 -1.56
CA ALA A 472 -19.48 -36.02 -2.33
C ALA A 472 -19.93 -34.58 -2.06
N ILE A 473 -20.68 -33.97 -2.98
CA ILE A 473 -21.30 -32.65 -2.78
C ILE A 473 -22.67 -32.86 -2.16
N LEU A 474 -22.92 -32.26 -1.01
CA LEU A 474 -24.26 -32.12 -0.48
C LEU A 474 -24.97 -31.02 -1.27
N ALA A 475 -26.08 -31.39 -1.91
CA ALA A 475 -26.86 -30.48 -2.73
C ALA A 475 -28.35 -30.62 -2.42
N LYS A 476 -29.06 -29.50 -2.41
CA LYS A 476 -30.50 -29.42 -2.15
C LYS A 476 -31.26 -29.49 -3.47
N GLU A 477 -32.20 -30.41 -3.60
CA GLU A 477 -33.03 -30.53 -4.81
C GLU A 477 -34.00 -29.34 -4.90
N VAL A 478 -33.98 -28.63 -6.04
CA VAL A 478 -34.79 -27.44 -6.31
C VAL A 478 -35.94 -27.77 -7.25
N ALA A 479 -35.69 -28.58 -8.29
CA ALA A 479 -36.70 -29.00 -9.25
C ALA A 479 -36.36 -30.38 -9.83
N LYS A 480 -37.40 -31.17 -10.12
CA LYS A 480 -37.28 -32.51 -10.70
C LYS A 480 -38.05 -32.58 -12.02
N GLU A 481 -37.33 -32.66 -13.13
CA GLU A 481 -37.91 -32.91 -14.45
C GLU A 481 -37.90 -34.42 -14.76
N ARG A 482 -38.57 -34.85 -15.84
CA ARG A 482 -38.73 -36.29 -16.16
C ARG A 482 -37.42 -37.05 -16.35
N THR A 483 -36.33 -36.37 -16.69
CA THR A 483 -35.02 -36.99 -17.00
C THR A 483 -33.83 -36.34 -16.29
N THR A 484 -34.00 -35.15 -15.69
CA THR A 484 -32.93 -34.36 -15.08
C THR A 484 -33.42 -33.71 -13.78
N SER A 485 -32.60 -33.75 -12.72
CA SER A 485 -32.88 -33.03 -11.46
C SER A 485 -31.95 -31.83 -11.33
N SER A 486 -32.50 -30.70 -10.88
CA SER A 486 -31.77 -29.47 -10.59
C SER A 486 -31.52 -29.34 -9.10
N TYR A 487 -30.27 -29.07 -8.74
CA TYR A 487 -29.79 -28.99 -7.37
C TYR A 487 -29.11 -27.66 -7.09
N GLN A 488 -29.23 -27.18 -5.86
CA GLN A 488 -28.50 -26.04 -5.32
C GLN A 488 -27.34 -26.55 -4.47
N TYR A 489 -26.14 -26.01 -4.68
CA TYR A 489 -24.96 -26.36 -3.90
C TYR A 489 -25.14 -25.99 -2.42
N VAL A 490 -24.82 -26.91 -1.50
CA VAL A 490 -24.80 -26.66 -0.05
C VAL A 490 -23.36 -26.72 0.48
N GLY A 491 -22.59 -27.75 0.13
CA GLY A 491 -21.19 -27.89 0.53
C GLY A 491 -20.59 -29.26 0.21
N ALA A 492 -19.28 -29.44 0.42
CA ALA A 492 -18.58 -30.71 0.20
C ALA A 492 -18.47 -31.55 1.49
N VAL A 493 -18.63 -32.88 1.38
CA VAL A 493 -18.47 -33.86 2.47
C VAL A 493 -17.47 -34.96 2.10
N TYR A 494 -16.86 -35.60 3.11
CA TYR A 494 -15.79 -36.59 2.98
C TYR A 494 -16.10 -37.85 3.79
N PHE A 495 -15.63 -39.01 3.33
CA PHE A 495 -15.96 -40.32 3.93
C PHE A 495 -14.73 -41.15 4.31
N HIS A 496 -14.76 -41.80 5.47
CA HIS A 496 -13.79 -42.83 5.87
C HIS A 496 -14.47 -44.00 6.60
N PRO A 497 -14.26 -45.26 6.17
CA PRO A 497 -13.69 -45.65 4.88
C PRO A 497 -14.55 -45.16 3.71
N ALA A 498 -13.95 -45.04 2.52
CA ALA A 498 -14.64 -44.65 1.29
C ALA A 498 -15.82 -45.60 1.00
N LEU A 499 -16.85 -45.10 0.33
CA LEU A 499 -18.03 -45.89 -0.02
C LEU A 499 -17.75 -46.73 -1.28
N THR A 500 -18.17 -47.99 -1.33
CA THR A 500 -17.98 -48.89 -2.48
C THR A 500 -19.31 -49.37 -3.03
N GLU A 501 -19.31 -50.05 -4.18
CA GLU A 501 -20.53 -50.62 -4.79
C GLU A 501 -21.28 -51.56 -3.82
N ASP A 502 -20.56 -52.28 -2.96
CA ASP A 502 -21.12 -53.17 -1.93
C ASP A 502 -21.93 -52.43 -0.84
N ASP A 503 -21.79 -51.11 -0.72
CA ASP A 503 -22.55 -50.30 0.23
C ASP A 503 -23.96 -49.93 -0.32
N PHE A 504 -24.31 -50.25 -1.57
CA PHE A 504 -25.55 -49.80 -2.24
C PHE A 504 -26.27 -50.89 -3.07
N ASP A 505 -27.55 -50.67 -3.37
CA ASP A 505 -28.30 -51.49 -4.32
C ASP A 505 -27.86 -51.18 -5.77
N LYS A 506 -27.74 -52.23 -6.60
CA LYS A 506 -27.14 -52.16 -7.95
C LYS A 506 -27.79 -51.14 -8.89
N ASP A 507 -29.08 -50.85 -8.73
CA ASP A 507 -29.81 -49.92 -9.61
C ASP A 507 -29.55 -48.44 -9.29
N ASP A 508 -29.12 -48.10 -8.06
CA ASP A 508 -28.83 -46.73 -7.62
C ASP A 508 -27.35 -46.31 -7.78
N TRP A 509 -26.48 -47.27 -8.12
CA TRP A 509 -25.05 -47.02 -8.34
C TRP A 509 -24.74 -46.37 -9.71
N TYR A 510 -25.71 -46.39 -10.64
CA TYR A 510 -25.59 -45.83 -11.98
C TYR A 510 -25.83 -44.31 -12.02
N GLY A 511 -25.13 -43.63 -12.94
CA GLY A 511 -25.08 -42.18 -12.99
C GLY A 511 -26.37 -41.56 -13.51
N THR A 512 -26.84 -40.50 -12.84
CA THR A 512 -27.99 -39.71 -13.26
C THR A 512 -27.52 -38.34 -13.75
N GLU A 513 -28.13 -37.82 -14.82
CA GLU A 513 -27.87 -36.46 -15.26
C GLU A 513 -28.47 -35.45 -14.28
N ALA A 514 -27.64 -34.54 -13.76
CA ALA A 514 -28.05 -33.52 -12.79
C ALA A 514 -27.44 -32.16 -13.13
N ILE A 515 -28.19 -31.12 -12.78
CA ILE A 515 -27.81 -29.72 -12.99
C ILE A 515 -27.54 -29.09 -11.63
N LEU A 516 -26.34 -28.55 -11.42
CA LEU A 516 -26.02 -27.74 -10.25
C LEU A 516 -26.18 -26.26 -10.62
N LEU A 517 -27.13 -25.58 -9.98
CA LEU A 517 -27.49 -24.19 -10.27
C LEU A 517 -26.54 -23.20 -9.60
N ASN A 518 -26.11 -22.19 -10.36
CA ASN A 518 -25.28 -21.09 -9.87
C ASN A 518 -26.10 -19.99 -9.18
N ASP A 519 -27.36 -19.75 -9.60
CA ASP A 519 -28.28 -18.79 -8.96
C ASP A 519 -29.68 -19.41 -8.83
N ALA A 520 -30.03 -19.83 -7.62
CA ALA A 520 -31.29 -20.51 -7.32
C ALA A 520 -32.51 -19.56 -7.22
N GLU A 521 -32.30 -18.25 -6.97
CA GLU A 521 -33.41 -17.28 -6.88
C GLU A 521 -34.08 -17.02 -8.23
N ARG A 522 -33.36 -17.32 -9.33
CA ARG A 522 -33.85 -17.14 -10.70
C ARG A 522 -35.01 -18.09 -11.06
N MET A 523 -35.07 -19.29 -10.47
CA MET A 523 -36.14 -20.26 -10.72
C MET A 523 -37.41 -19.96 -9.89
N LEU A 524 -37.25 -19.41 -8.68
CA LEU A 524 -38.37 -19.03 -7.79
C LEU A 524 -39.21 -17.85 -8.33
N ARG A 525 -38.72 -17.10 -9.31
CA ARG A 525 -39.47 -16.03 -10.00
C ARG A 525 -40.36 -16.51 -11.14
N ARG A 526 -40.40 -17.82 -11.44
CA ARG A 526 -40.96 -18.39 -12.67
C ARG A 526 -42.08 -19.42 -12.45
N ASP A 527 -42.86 -19.30 -11.38
CA ASP A 527 -44.12 -20.06 -11.27
C ASP A 527 -45.25 -19.32 -12.00
N GLY A 528 -45.33 -19.55 -13.31
CA GLY A 528 -46.38 -19.01 -14.17
C GLY A 528 -46.19 -19.34 -15.65
N SER A 529 -46.58 -20.56 -16.03
CA SER A 529 -46.81 -21.07 -17.40
C SER A 529 -45.61 -21.29 -18.35
N THR A 530 -45.42 -22.58 -18.70
CA THR A 530 -44.93 -23.20 -19.95
C THR A 530 -43.81 -22.56 -20.76
N CYS A 531 -42.75 -23.36 -20.97
CA CYS A 531 -41.63 -23.16 -21.89
C CYS A 531 -42.03 -22.69 -23.30
N GLU A 532 -41.33 -21.67 -23.77
CA GLU A 532 -40.74 -21.65 -25.12
C GLU A 532 -39.40 -20.89 -25.07
N LEU A 533 -38.37 -21.53 -25.61
CA LEU A 533 -37.11 -20.91 -26.00
C LEU A 533 -37.36 -20.08 -27.26
N ASP A 534 -37.18 -18.75 -27.24
CA ASP A 534 -36.63 -18.02 -28.40
C ASP A 534 -36.24 -16.55 -28.11
N VAL A 535 -34.98 -16.26 -28.42
CA VAL A 535 -34.43 -15.18 -29.29
C VAL A 535 -35.05 -13.77 -29.27
N GLY A 536 -34.21 -12.78 -28.89
CA GLY A 536 -34.00 -11.57 -29.69
C GLY A 536 -34.81 -10.28 -29.42
N LEU A 537 -34.08 -9.26 -28.94
CA LEU A 537 -34.16 -7.81 -29.26
C LEU A 537 -35.34 -6.92 -28.76
N SER A 538 -34.91 -5.93 -27.95
CA SER A 538 -35.18 -4.48 -28.03
C SER A 538 -36.34 -3.80 -27.25
N ASN A 539 -35.89 -2.85 -26.42
CA ASN A 539 -36.40 -1.50 -26.15
C ASN A 539 -37.53 -1.19 -25.14
N LEU A 540 -37.17 -0.20 -24.30
CA LEU A 540 -37.92 0.94 -23.71
C LEU A 540 -38.63 0.83 -22.33
N GLN A 541 -38.00 1.53 -21.37
CA GLN A 541 -38.52 2.64 -20.53
C GLN A 541 -39.58 2.44 -19.41
N ARG A 542 -39.26 3.15 -18.29
CA ARG A 542 -40.06 3.59 -17.10
C ARG A 542 -40.34 2.49 -16.06
N GLY A 543 -40.17 2.70 -14.75
CA GLY A 543 -39.80 3.85 -13.90
C GLY A 543 -40.10 3.49 -12.43
N MET A 544 -39.53 4.26 -11.48
CA MET A 544 -39.79 4.28 -10.01
C MET A 544 -39.18 3.11 -9.20
N SER A 545 -38.24 3.25 -8.25
CA SER A 545 -37.95 4.13 -7.09
C SER A 545 -38.16 3.37 -5.78
N VAL A 546 -37.07 3.03 -5.08
CA VAL A 546 -36.98 3.06 -3.61
C VAL A 546 -35.57 3.52 -3.27
N GLU A 547 -35.52 4.61 -2.52
CA GLU A 547 -34.34 5.32 -2.04
C GLU A 547 -33.81 4.70 -0.73
N GLN A 548 -32.57 5.07 -0.38
CA GLN A 548 -31.91 4.98 0.96
C GLN A 548 -31.42 3.56 1.35
N PHE A 549 -30.14 3.33 1.68
CA PHE A 549 -29.32 4.02 2.68
C PHE A 549 -27.84 4.21 2.26
N HIS A 550 -27.34 5.42 2.51
CA HIS A 550 -25.93 5.84 2.53
C HIS A 550 -25.48 6.09 3.97
N PHE A 551 -24.20 5.85 4.27
CA PHE A 551 -23.21 6.71 4.99
C PHE A 551 -21.94 5.82 5.16
N SER A 552 -20.76 6.07 4.56
CA SER A 552 -19.81 7.20 4.57
C SER A 552 -19.00 7.34 5.88
N ASN A 553 -17.68 7.38 5.68
CA ASN A 553 -16.55 7.32 6.60
C ASN A 553 -16.50 8.42 7.68
N CYS A 554 -15.69 8.18 8.73
CA CYS A 554 -14.76 9.19 9.26
C CYS A 554 -13.45 8.53 9.73
N ASP A 555 -12.34 9.05 9.20
CA ASP A 555 -11.01 9.05 9.77
C ASP A 555 -11.01 9.87 11.08
N LEU A 556 -10.18 9.49 12.07
CA LEU A 556 -9.60 10.47 12.99
C LEU A 556 -8.13 10.15 13.28
N THR A 557 -7.34 11.12 12.85
CA THR A 557 -5.92 11.40 13.05
C THR A 557 -5.57 11.73 14.51
N GLY A 558 -4.28 11.64 14.84
CA GLY A 558 -3.62 12.59 15.76
C GLY A 558 -3.12 11.99 17.07
N GLY A 559 -1.80 11.83 17.19
CA GLY A 559 -1.14 11.35 18.40
C GLY A 559 -0.91 12.41 19.48
N THR A 560 -0.43 11.97 20.64
CA THR A 560 0.78 12.47 21.33
C THR A 560 1.00 11.71 22.65
N GLU A 561 2.24 11.23 22.79
CA GLU A 561 3.07 11.06 23.99
C GLU A 561 2.44 11.00 25.39
N ARG A 562 2.80 9.97 26.18
CA ARG A 562 3.69 10.12 27.36
C ARG A 562 4.12 8.78 27.99
N ARG A 563 5.30 8.87 28.62
CA ARG A 563 6.17 7.84 29.25
C ARG A 563 5.69 7.34 30.62
N SER A 564 6.39 6.30 31.08
CA SER A 564 6.63 5.79 32.47
C SER A 564 5.47 5.03 33.13
N SER A 565 5.64 3.93 33.86
CA SER A 565 6.82 3.27 34.46
C SER A 565 6.43 1.85 34.94
N SER A 566 7.48 1.03 35.11
CA SER A 566 7.60 -0.26 35.81
C SER A 566 6.64 -0.56 36.98
N GLU A 567 6.20 -1.82 37.10
CA GLU A 567 6.76 -2.77 38.08
C GLU A 567 6.13 -4.18 38.02
N THR A 568 6.92 -5.11 38.51
CA THR A 568 6.85 -6.57 38.59
C THR A 568 5.63 -7.17 39.32
N ALA A 569 5.17 -8.34 38.85
CA ALA A 569 4.77 -9.43 39.75
C ALA A 569 4.87 -10.80 39.04
N SER A 570 5.60 -11.69 39.69
CA SER A 570 5.96 -13.03 39.24
C SER A 570 4.97 -14.07 39.75
N ARG A 571 4.72 -15.08 38.91
CA ARG A 571 4.43 -16.51 39.22
C ARG A 571 3.27 -16.85 40.17
N GLU A 572 2.36 -17.70 39.67
CA GLU A 572 1.96 -18.94 40.33
C GLU A 572 1.53 -20.00 39.30
N HIS A 573 2.01 -21.23 39.48
CA HIS A 573 1.63 -22.46 38.79
C HIS A 573 0.33 -23.01 39.41
N ASP A 574 -0.59 -23.56 38.62
CA ASP A 574 -0.84 -25.02 38.60
C ASP A 574 -2.03 -25.46 37.72
N GLN A 575 -1.77 -26.57 37.02
CA GLN A 575 -2.63 -27.73 36.72
C GLN A 575 -3.81 -27.69 35.73
N ALA A 576 -3.63 -28.58 34.75
CA ALA A 576 -4.53 -29.22 33.79
C ALA A 576 -6.01 -29.41 34.20
N HIS A 577 -6.92 -29.14 33.25
CA HIS A 577 -7.96 -30.07 32.81
C HIS A 577 -8.54 -29.66 31.44
N ASN A 578 -9.01 -30.66 30.69
CA ASN A 578 -9.68 -30.63 29.38
C ASN A 578 -10.62 -29.44 29.17
N ASP A 579 -10.66 -28.87 27.95
CA ASP A 579 -11.88 -28.32 27.32
C ASP A 579 -11.59 -27.88 25.87
N SER A 580 -11.80 -28.80 24.92
CA SER A 580 -11.69 -28.58 23.48
C SER A 580 -13.07 -28.60 22.82
N GLU A 581 -13.96 -27.68 23.18
CA GLU A 581 -15.22 -27.46 22.46
C GLU A 581 -15.55 -26.01 22.02
N PRO A 582 -14.78 -24.93 22.29
CA PRO A 582 -15.47 -23.65 22.40
C PRO A 582 -15.44 -22.80 21.12
N SER A 583 -14.76 -23.23 20.04
CA SER A 583 -14.74 -22.51 18.74
C SER A 583 -15.99 -22.72 17.86
N LEU A 584 -16.87 -23.66 18.24
CA LEU A 584 -18.11 -24.00 17.53
C LEU A 584 -19.22 -22.96 17.73
N LEU A 585 -19.29 -22.35 18.93
CA LEU A 585 -20.31 -21.37 19.34
C LEU A 585 -20.34 -20.06 18.54
N THR A 586 -19.17 -19.42 18.32
CA THR A 586 -19.07 -18.15 17.56
C THR A 586 -19.50 -18.31 16.12
N SER A 587 -19.24 -19.50 15.62
CA SER A 587 -19.35 -19.78 14.23
C SER A 587 -20.85 -19.85 13.87
N THR A 588 -21.63 -20.78 14.42
CA THR A 588 -23.07 -20.93 14.05
C THR A 588 -23.98 -19.85 14.54
N ALA A 589 -23.56 -19.12 15.57
CA ALA A 589 -24.25 -17.90 15.93
C ALA A 589 -24.15 -16.82 14.85
N LEU A 590 -23.28 -16.90 13.82
CA LEU A 590 -23.15 -15.88 12.76
C LEU A 590 -23.82 -16.25 11.43
N THR A 591 -24.21 -17.50 11.22
CA THR A 591 -24.91 -17.95 10.02
C THR A 591 -26.42 -17.93 10.20
N GLY A 592 -27.15 -17.46 9.20
CA GLY A 592 -28.62 -17.26 9.25
C GLY A 592 -29.49 -18.52 9.30
N ASP A 593 -28.97 -19.69 9.69
CA ASP A 593 -29.77 -20.91 9.92
C ASP A 593 -30.20 -21.01 11.40
N GLU A 594 -31.41 -20.51 11.69
CA GLU A 594 -31.89 -20.35 13.07
C GLU A 594 -32.09 -21.68 13.81
N GLU A 595 -32.56 -22.74 13.14
CA GLU A 595 -32.85 -24.02 13.78
C GLU A 595 -31.58 -24.83 14.05
N ALA A 596 -30.58 -24.74 13.17
CA ALA A 596 -29.26 -25.29 13.44
C ALA A 596 -28.63 -24.60 14.65
N ALA A 597 -28.64 -23.26 14.69
CA ALA A 597 -28.10 -22.50 15.81
C ALA A 597 -28.81 -22.84 17.14
N LYS A 598 -30.14 -22.98 17.15
CA LYS A 598 -30.90 -23.44 18.33
C LYS A 598 -30.53 -24.85 18.76
N SER A 599 -30.40 -25.79 17.82
CA SER A 599 -30.04 -27.18 18.11
C SER A 599 -28.65 -27.31 18.72
N LEU A 600 -27.68 -26.51 18.27
CA LEU A 600 -26.32 -26.54 18.84
C LEU A 600 -26.28 -25.93 20.24
N LEU A 601 -26.94 -24.79 20.42
CA LEU A 601 -27.02 -24.17 21.73
C LEU A 601 -27.68 -25.12 22.74
N ARG A 602 -28.68 -25.93 22.33
CA ARG A 602 -29.25 -27.00 23.18
C ARG A 602 -28.26 -28.11 23.53
N SER A 603 -27.31 -28.42 22.64
CA SER A 603 -26.33 -29.50 22.86
C SER A 603 -25.12 -29.08 23.70
N VAL A 604 -24.87 -27.77 23.85
CA VAL A 604 -23.75 -27.24 24.63
C VAL A 604 -24.25 -26.71 25.97
N GLY A 605 -23.52 -26.98 27.06
CA GLY A 605 -23.89 -26.48 28.39
C GLY A 605 -23.99 -24.94 28.44
N PRO A 606 -24.93 -24.36 29.23
CA PRO A 606 -25.23 -22.92 29.22
C PRO A 606 -24.03 -22.00 29.53
N ILE A 607 -23.04 -22.52 30.27
CA ILE A 607 -21.86 -21.77 30.76
C ILE A 607 -20.62 -22.02 29.88
N ALA A 608 -20.69 -22.88 28.86
CA ALA A 608 -19.55 -23.18 28.00
C ALA A 608 -19.04 -21.92 27.29
N ARG A 609 -17.76 -21.57 27.50
CA ARG A 609 -17.15 -20.29 27.07
C ARG A 609 -16.30 -20.45 25.83
N GLU A 610 -16.56 -19.64 24.82
CA GLU A 610 -15.72 -19.54 23.62
C GLU A 610 -14.32 -18.97 23.94
N PRO A 611 -13.17 -19.46 23.39
CA PRO A 611 -11.85 -19.16 23.94
C PRO A 611 -11.40 -17.72 23.67
N VAL A 612 -11.94 -17.07 22.63
CA VAL A 612 -11.43 -15.81 22.09
C VAL A 612 -12.17 -14.60 22.67
N SER A 613 -13.50 -14.65 22.65
CA SER A 613 -14.44 -13.66 23.16
C SER A 613 -14.91 -13.96 24.57
N ARG A 614 -14.67 -15.17 25.11
CA ARG A 614 -15.17 -15.64 26.41
C ARG A 614 -16.70 -15.63 26.55
N ARG A 615 -17.45 -15.44 25.46
CA ARG A 615 -18.92 -15.49 25.44
C ARG A 615 -19.41 -16.91 25.68
N THR A 616 -20.46 -17.06 26.47
CA THR A 616 -21.10 -18.36 26.71
C THR A 616 -22.17 -18.69 25.69
N ALA A 617 -22.61 -19.95 25.65
CA ALA A 617 -23.80 -20.36 24.89
C ALA A 617 -25.02 -19.48 25.19
N LEU A 618 -25.21 -19.08 26.46
CA LEU A 618 -26.27 -18.13 26.85
C LEU A 618 -26.11 -16.74 26.22
N HIS A 619 -24.89 -16.20 26.11
CA HIS A 619 -24.65 -14.90 25.47
C HIS A 619 -25.11 -14.93 24.01
N TYR A 620 -24.83 -16.03 23.30
CA TYR A 620 -25.23 -16.20 21.91
C TYR A 620 -26.75 -16.43 21.75
N ALA A 621 -27.35 -17.22 22.63
CA ALA A 621 -28.80 -17.45 22.64
C ALA A 621 -29.56 -16.13 22.82
N ILE A 622 -29.13 -15.29 23.76
CA ILE A 622 -29.74 -13.98 24.03
C ILE A 622 -29.51 -13.02 22.87
N TRP A 623 -28.28 -12.97 22.32
CA TRP A 623 -27.95 -12.09 21.20
C TRP A 623 -28.77 -12.40 19.93
N ARG A 624 -29.20 -13.65 19.76
CA ARG A 624 -30.10 -14.09 18.67
C ARG A 624 -31.59 -14.10 19.03
N GLY A 625 -31.97 -13.83 20.28
CA GLY A 625 -33.37 -13.87 20.72
C GLY A 625 -33.95 -15.27 20.99
N TYR A 626 -33.11 -16.30 21.15
CA TYR A 626 -33.56 -17.67 21.38
C TYR A 626 -33.89 -17.98 22.84
N ARG A 627 -35.06 -17.51 23.29
CA ARG A 627 -35.52 -17.63 24.67
C ARG A 627 -35.79 -19.08 25.12
N ASP A 628 -36.25 -19.94 24.21
CA ASP A 628 -36.76 -21.27 24.54
C ASP A 628 -35.67 -22.35 24.74
N ILE A 629 -34.40 -21.98 24.60
CA ILE A 629 -33.28 -22.94 24.65
C ILE A 629 -32.86 -23.26 26.09
N PHE A 630 -32.79 -22.24 26.94
CA PHE A 630 -32.26 -22.37 28.29
C PHE A 630 -33.23 -21.78 29.30
N ASN A 631 -33.37 -22.44 30.46
CA ASN A 631 -34.15 -21.90 31.56
C ASN A 631 -33.37 -20.80 32.29
N MET A 632 -33.71 -19.55 31.99
CA MET A 632 -33.05 -18.35 32.52
C MET A 632 -33.19 -18.19 34.05
N LYS A 633 -34.12 -18.90 34.70
CA LYS A 633 -34.32 -18.81 36.17
C LYS A 633 -33.31 -19.65 36.97
N THR A 634 -32.70 -20.65 36.34
CA THR A 634 -31.81 -21.63 36.99
C THR A 634 -30.34 -21.50 36.60
N ALA A 635 -30.01 -20.72 35.57
CA ALA A 635 -28.65 -20.51 35.10
C ALA A 635 -27.87 -19.52 36.00
N ASP A 636 -26.54 -19.65 36.03
CA ASP A 636 -25.62 -18.67 36.60
C ASP A 636 -25.54 -17.45 35.67
N LEU A 637 -26.03 -16.30 36.14
CA LEU A 637 -26.25 -15.09 35.32
C LEU A 637 -25.09 -14.09 35.41
N ASP A 638 -24.14 -14.28 36.34
CA ASP A 638 -23.05 -13.34 36.60
C ASP A 638 -21.84 -13.56 35.66
N VAL A 639 -21.99 -14.44 34.67
CA VAL A 639 -20.93 -14.74 33.71
C VAL A 639 -20.77 -13.59 32.73
N ALA A 640 -19.55 -13.03 32.67
CA ALA A 640 -19.19 -11.96 31.76
C ALA A 640 -18.27 -12.43 30.62
N ASP A 641 -18.42 -11.81 29.45
CA ASP A 641 -17.54 -12.04 28.30
C ASP A 641 -16.18 -11.30 28.41
N ARG A 642 -15.35 -11.34 27.36
CA ARG A 642 -14.04 -10.68 27.34
C ARG A 642 -14.15 -9.15 27.45
N LEU A 643 -15.28 -8.57 27.05
CA LEU A 643 -15.57 -7.15 27.19
C LEU A 643 -16.22 -6.84 28.55
N GLY A 644 -16.37 -7.83 29.44
CA GLY A 644 -17.05 -7.68 30.72
C GLY A 644 -18.57 -7.58 30.59
N GLN A 645 -19.15 -7.87 29.42
CA GLN A 645 -20.59 -7.82 29.22
C GLN A 645 -21.24 -9.05 29.85
N GLN A 646 -22.18 -8.85 30.76
CA GLN A 646 -23.06 -9.92 31.27
C GLN A 646 -24.25 -10.17 30.33
N LEU A 647 -24.99 -11.24 30.58
CA LEU A 647 -26.19 -11.61 29.82
C LEU A 647 -27.23 -10.50 29.75
N LEU A 648 -27.44 -9.77 30.85
CA LEU A 648 -28.37 -8.65 30.91
C LEU A 648 -27.96 -7.48 29.98
N HIS A 649 -26.66 -7.22 29.83
CA HIS A 649 -26.15 -6.19 28.91
C HIS A 649 -26.49 -6.51 27.45
N LEU A 650 -26.31 -7.76 27.04
CA LEU A 650 -26.64 -8.20 25.68
C LEU A 650 -28.15 -8.25 25.44
N ALA A 651 -28.92 -8.72 26.44
CA ALA A 651 -30.37 -8.75 26.38
C ALA A 651 -30.94 -7.33 26.28
N ALA A 652 -30.34 -6.37 26.98
CA ALA A 652 -30.74 -4.97 26.91
C ALA A 652 -30.42 -4.33 25.55
N GLU A 653 -29.26 -4.65 24.95
CA GLU A 653 -28.88 -4.10 23.64
C GLU A 653 -29.74 -4.64 22.48
N ARG A 654 -30.08 -5.93 22.49
CA ARG A 654 -30.69 -6.59 21.31
C ARG A 654 -31.85 -7.55 21.60
N GLY A 655 -32.03 -7.96 22.85
CA GLY A 655 -32.94 -9.04 23.24
C GLY A 655 -34.41 -8.60 23.33
N GLU A 656 -35.30 -9.58 23.43
CA GLU A 656 -36.73 -9.33 23.64
C GLU A 656 -37.05 -8.92 25.09
N VAL A 657 -38.09 -8.10 25.27
CA VAL A 657 -38.58 -7.62 26.59
C VAL A 657 -38.77 -8.77 27.59
N LYS A 658 -39.33 -9.89 27.13
CA LYS A 658 -39.58 -11.05 28.00
C LYS A 658 -38.30 -11.74 28.47
N THR A 659 -37.25 -11.72 27.66
CA THR A 659 -35.93 -12.25 28.04
C THR A 659 -35.29 -11.38 29.11
N VAL A 660 -35.41 -10.05 28.99
CA VAL A 660 -34.97 -9.12 30.03
C VAL A 660 -35.77 -9.39 31.32
N GLN A 661 -37.10 -9.52 31.26
CA GLN A 661 -37.95 -9.86 32.42
C GLN A 661 -37.50 -11.13 33.16
N ASP A 662 -37.11 -12.18 32.43
CA ASP A 662 -36.64 -13.42 33.06
C ASP A 662 -35.29 -13.26 33.75
N LEU A 663 -34.39 -12.42 33.22
CA LEU A 663 -33.06 -12.17 33.77
C LEU A 663 -33.09 -11.25 34.99
N LEU A 664 -34.06 -10.35 35.07
CA LEU A 664 -34.23 -9.39 36.17
C LEU A 664 -34.43 -10.02 37.55
N PHE A 665 -34.85 -11.29 37.63
CA PHE A 665 -35.08 -11.97 38.91
C PHE A 665 -33.81 -12.18 39.74
N LYS A 666 -32.62 -12.19 39.10
CA LYS A 666 -31.33 -12.50 39.74
C LYS A 666 -30.17 -11.60 39.31
N ALA A 667 -30.28 -10.89 38.19
CA ALA A 667 -29.19 -10.08 37.66
C ALA A 667 -28.96 -8.80 38.49
N ASP A 668 -27.69 -8.44 38.66
CA ASP A 668 -27.31 -7.12 39.15
C ASP A 668 -27.55 -6.07 38.04
N LEU A 669 -28.51 -5.17 38.29
CA LEU A 669 -28.87 -4.09 37.37
C LEU A 669 -27.74 -3.09 37.13
N GLU A 670 -26.86 -2.95 38.12
CA GLU A 670 -25.79 -1.96 38.15
C GLU A 670 -24.42 -2.54 37.85
N ALA A 671 -24.37 -3.82 37.46
CA ALA A 671 -23.15 -4.42 36.93
C ALA A 671 -22.66 -3.62 35.73
N GLN A 672 -21.37 -3.33 35.70
CA GLN A 672 -20.73 -2.56 34.64
C GLN A 672 -19.83 -3.46 33.79
N CYS A 673 -19.91 -3.33 32.46
CA CYS A 673 -18.94 -3.94 31.57
C CYS A 673 -17.62 -3.14 31.54
N LYS A 674 -16.59 -3.59 30.80
CA LYS A 674 -15.24 -3.00 30.90
C LYS A 674 -15.15 -1.50 30.55
N ASN A 675 -16.11 -0.97 29.80
CA ASN A 675 -16.22 0.45 29.49
C ASN A 675 -17.09 1.23 30.50
N GLY A 676 -17.50 0.61 31.61
CA GLY A 676 -18.32 1.21 32.66
C GLY A 676 -19.84 1.20 32.39
N GLN A 677 -20.29 0.70 31.23
CA GLN A 677 -21.71 0.76 30.86
C GLN A 677 -22.54 -0.31 31.58
N THR A 678 -23.70 0.09 32.09
CA THR A 678 -24.73 -0.77 32.68
C THR A 678 -25.70 -1.32 31.62
N ALA A 679 -26.62 -2.20 32.03
CA ALA A 679 -27.70 -2.69 31.15
C ALA A 679 -28.57 -1.55 30.60
N LEU A 680 -28.82 -0.49 31.38
CA LEU A 680 -29.61 0.65 30.93
C LEU A 680 -28.91 1.44 29.80
N HIS A 681 -27.59 1.59 29.85
CA HIS A 681 -26.82 2.18 28.74
C HIS A 681 -26.95 1.36 27.46
N ARG A 682 -26.93 0.03 27.58
CA ARG A 682 -27.09 -0.88 26.45
C ARG A 682 -28.51 -0.86 25.88
N ALA A 683 -29.53 -0.74 26.73
CA ALA A 683 -30.91 -0.53 26.31
C ALA A 683 -31.09 0.79 25.55
N ALA A 684 -30.46 1.87 26.04
CA ALA A 684 -30.43 3.16 25.35
C ALA A 684 -29.71 3.07 23.99
N TRP A 685 -28.62 2.30 23.89
CA TRP A 685 -27.94 2.01 22.63
C TRP A 685 -28.79 1.19 21.65
N GLY A 686 -29.60 0.26 22.16
CA GLY A 686 -30.49 -0.58 21.36
C GLY A 686 -31.78 0.08 20.91
N GLY A 687 -32.17 1.20 21.53
CA GLY A 687 -33.36 1.99 21.17
C GLY A 687 -34.70 1.40 21.61
N SER A 688 -34.71 0.37 22.47
CA SER A 688 -35.95 -0.31 22.89
C SER A 688 -36.62 0.37 24.08
N THR A 689 -37.72 1.08 23.84
CA THR A 689 -38.51 1.79 24.86
C THR A 689 -39.01 0.87 25.97
N ALA A 690 -39.55 -0.28 25.61
CA ALA A 690 -40.12 -1.24 26.57
C ALA A 690 -39.06 -1.83 27.51
N ILE A 691 -37.82 -2.02 27.05
CA ILE A 691 -36.73 -2.52 27.89
C ILE A 691 -36.24 -1.42 28.83
N VAL A 692 -36.13 -0.19 28.35
CA VAL A 692 -35.75 0.97 29.18
C VAL A 692 -36.77 1.16 30.31
N GLU A 693 -38.07 1.18 30.02
CA GLU A 693 -39.12 1.29 31.04
C GLU A 693 -39.05 0.14 32.05
N LEU A 694 -38.82 -1.09 31.57
CA LEU A 694 -38.72 -2.26 32.43
C LEU A 694 -37.52 -2.18 33.39
N LEU A 695 -36.35 -1.77 32.90
CA LEU A 695 -35.15 -1.62 33.74
C LEU A 695 -35.34 -0.52 34.80
N LEU A 696 -35.95 0.62 34.42
CA LEU A 696 -36.25 1.71 35.35
C LEU A 696 -37.28 1.30 36.42
N GLN A 697 -38.36 0.61 36.04
CA GLN A 697 -39.37 0.10 36.97
C GLN A 697 -38.80 -0.89 38.00
N ASN A 698 -37.75 -1.63 37.63
CA ASN A 698 -37.07 -2.58 38.52
C ASN A 698 -35.93 -1.94 39.34
N GLY A 699 -35.79 -0.61 39.29
CA GLY A 699 -34.87 0.14 40.16
C GLY A 699 -33.47 0.38 39.60
N SER A 700 -33.27 0.24 38.28
CA SER A 700 -31.98 0.58 37.67
C SER A 700 -31.68 2.09 37.81
N GLN A 701 -30.44 2.43 38.13
CA GLN A 701 -30.03 3.81 38.34
C GLN A 701 -29.89 4.54 37.01
N ALA A 702 -30.87 5.40 36.73
CA ALA A 702 -30.91 6.19 35.52
C ALA A 702 -29.73 7.18 35.37
N THR A 703 -29.08 7.52 36.48
CA THR A 703 -27.92 8.42 36.57
C THR A 703 -26.58 7.69 36.68
N ALA A 704 -26.54 6.36 36.54
CA ALA A 704 -25.29 5.61 36.53
C ALA A 704 -24.38 6.13 35.39
N LYS A 705 -23.10 6.31 35.68
CA LYS A 705 -22.11 6.83 34.72
C LYS A 705 -21.20 5.72 34.22
N ASP A 706 -20.91 5.72 32.92
CA ASP A 706 -19.87 4.88 32.33
C ASP A 706 -18.45 5.44 32.56
N ASN A 707 -17.40 4.79 32.04
CA ASN A 707 -16.02 5.24 32.24
C ASN A 707 -15.73 6.61 31.63
N ASN A 708 -16.57 7.04 30.68
CA ASN A 708 -16.50 8.35 30.06
C ASN A 708 -17.35 9.38 30.81
N GLY A 709 -18.01 9.01 31.90
CA GLY A 709 -18.92 9.88 32.65
C GLY A 709 -20.32 9.99 32.03
N ASN A 710 -20.60 9.29 30.94
CA ASN A 710 -21.87 9.37 30.23
C ASN A 710 -22.95 8.57 30.98
N ILE A 711 -24.16 9.12 31.03
CA ILE A 711 -25.38 8.41 31.46
C ILE A 711 -26.16 7.85 30.25
N ALA A 712 -27.15 6.99 30.47
CA ALA A 712 -27.97 6.41 29.40
C ALA A 712 -28.62 7.45 28.47
N LEU A 713 -28.95 8.65 28.98
CA LEU A 713 -29.47 9.77 28.19
C LEU A 713 -28.49 10.24 27.10
N HIS A 714 -27.18 10.27 27.37
CA HIS A 714 -26.18 10.61 26.36
C HIS A 714 -26.17 9.62 25.21
N ILE A 715 -26.26 8.33 25.53
CA ILE A 715 -26.25 7.25 24.52
C ILE A 715 -27.52 7.32 23.66
N ALA A 716 -28.69 7.49 24.28
CA ALA A 716 -29.94 7.66 23.55
C ALA A 716 -29.91 8.91 22.65
N ALA A 717 -29.30 10.00 23.14
CA ALA A 717 -29.16 11.23 22.39
C ALA A 717 -28.17 11.12 21.22
N GLN A 718 -27.05 10.42 21.42
CA GLN A 718 -26.06 10.11 20.39
C GLN A 718 -26.63 9.25 19.26
N MET A 719 -27.52 8.31 19.57
CA MET A 719 -28.11 7.38 18.59
C MET A 719 -29.39 7.93 17.93
N GLY A 720 -29.96 9.03 18.44
CA GLY A 720 -31.14 9.66 17.88
C GLY A 720 -32.48 8.99 18.25
N PHE A 721 -32.54 8.20 19.32
CA PHE A 721 -33.76 7.49 19.72
C PHE A 721 -34.70 8.37 20.56
N GLU A 722 -35.44 9.25 19.90
CA GLU A 722 -36.42 10.17 20.51
C GLU A 722 -37.36 9.50 21.54
N PRO A 723 -38.00 8.35 21.27
CA PRO A 723 -38.90 7.73 22.24
C PRO A 723 -38.20 7.31 23.54
N VAL A 724 -36.93 6.88 23.48
CA VAL A 724 -36.14 6.50 24.65
C VAL A 724 -35.72 7.74 25.43
N VAL A 725 -35.31 8.81 24.75
CA VAL A 725 -35.00 10.11 25.37
C VAL A 725 -36.22 10.62 26.14
N ASN A 726 -37.42 10.56 25.54
CA ASN A 726 -38.65 10.99 26.18
C ASN A 726 -38.98 10.18 27.46
N ILE A 727 -38.74 8.87 27.44
CA ILE A 727 -38.96 8.02 28.63
C ILE A 727 -37.97 8.37 29.74
N LEU A 728 -36.69 8.57 29.41
CA LEU A 728 -35.66 8.92 30.38
C LEU A 728 -35.98 10.29 31.02
N LEU A 729 -36.34 11.29 30.22
CA LEU A 729 -36.65 12.63 30.72
C LEU A 729 -37.92 12.73 31.58
N LYS A 730 -38.79 11.70 31.59
CA LYS A 730 -39.93 11.64 32.53
C LYS A 730 -39.50 11.44 33.98
N ASP A 731 -38.31 10.88 34.23
CA ASP A 731 -37.78 10.76 35.58
C ASP A 731 -37.07 12.06 35.95
N GLU A 732 -37.69 12.85 36.84
CA GLU A 732 -37.15 14.15 37.32
C GLU A 732 -35.74 14.03 37.94
N LYS A 733 -35.29 12.82 38.28
CA LYS A 733 -33.95 12.58 38.82
C LYS A 733 -32.86 12.61 37.75
N ILE A 734 -33.18 12.47 36.46
CA ILE A 734 -32.19 12.49 35.39
C ILE A 734 -31.87 13.95 35.03
N PRO A 735 -30.62 14.40 35.21
CA PRO A 735 -30.24 15.73 34.78
C PRO A 735 -30.22 15.77 33.24
N VAL A 736 -31.06 16.62 32.66
CA VAL A 736 -31.11 16.87 31.20
C VAL A 736 -29.75 17.34 30.68
N ASP A 737 -29.02 18.12 31.49
CA ASP A 737 -27.68 18.62 31.23
C ASP A 737 -26.60 17.80 31.96
N ALA A 738 -26.80 16.49 32.07
CA ALA A 738 -25.78 15.60 32.60
C ALA A 738 -24.45 15.83 31.87
N GLU A 739 -23.34 15.98 32.61
CA GLU A 739 -22.01 16.13 32.02
C GLU A 739 -21.35 14.76 31.85
N GLY A 740 -21.05 14.42 30.59
CA GLY A 740 -20.31 13.24 30.16
C GLY A 740 -18.82 13.50 29.97
N CYS A 741 -18.21 12.88 28.95
CA CYS A 741 -16.79 13.08 28.69
C CYS A 741 -16.51 14.49 28.19
N ASN A 742 -15.48 15.13 28.75
CA ASN A 742 -15.15 16.52 28.49
C ASN A 742 -16.36 17.47 28.70
N ASN A 743 -17.22 17.18 29.67
CA ASN A 743 -18.44 17.95 29.96
C ASN A 743 -19.42 18.08 28.78
N LEU A 744 -19.36 17.18 27.79
CA LEU A 744 -20.36 17.11 26.73
C LEU A 744 -21.71 16.68 27.33
N THR A 745 -22.76 17.44 27.04
CA THR A 745 -24.14 17.14 27.47
C THR A 745 -24.87 16.28 26.42
N PRO A 746 -26.02 15.66 26.74
CA PRO A 746 -26.83 14.94 25.74
C PRO A 746 -27.19 15.80 24.53
N LEU A 747 -27.39 17.11 24.73
CA LEU A 747 -27.66 18.06 23.67
C LEU A 747 -26.48 18.21 22.69
N HIS A 748 -25.23 18.16 23.18
CA HIS A 748 -24.04 18.13 22.31
C HIS A 748 -24.03 16.87 21.45
N PHE A 749 -24.24 15.69 22.04
CA PHE A 749 -24.23 14.43 21.29
C PHE A 749 -25.32 14.40 20.21
N ALA A 750 -26.54 14.86 20.53
CA ALA A 750 -27.62 14.94 19.55
C ALA A 750 -27.32 15.95 18.44
N ALA A 751 -26.70 17.10 18.77
CA ALA A 751 -26.34 18.12 17.79
C ALA A 751 -25.20 17.69 16.87
N MET A 752 -24.14 17.07 17.42
CA MET A 752 -23.01 16.53 16.65
C MET A 752 -23.42 15.47 15.63
N ASN A 753 -24.49 14.71 15.90
CA ASN A 753 -24.98 13.65 15.01
C ASN A 753 -26.22 14.08 14.17
N GLY A 754 -26.64 15.36 14.25
CA GLY A 754 -27.73 15.90 13.43
C GLY A 754 -29.14 15.38 13.80
N HIS A 755 -29.36 14.95 15.03
CA HIS A 755 -30.65 14.38 15.47
C HIS A 755 -31.66 15.44 15.89
N LYS A 756 -32.25 16.13 14.90
CA LYS A 756 -33.18 17.27 15.10
C LYS A 756 -34.31 17.01 16.10
N ALA A 757 -35.01 15.88 15.98
CA ALA A 757 -36.14 15.55 16.85
C ALA A 757 -35.71 15.38 18.32
N VAL A 758 -34.55 14.76 18.55
CA VAL A 758 -33.98 14.63 19.89
C VAL A 758 -33.53 15.97 20.44
N VAL A 759 -32.91 16.82 19.62
CA VAL A 759 -32.51 18.16 20.04
C VAL A 759 -33.72 18.98 20.44
N GLN A 760 -34.78 18.98 19.62
CA GLN A 760 -36.04 19.64 19.95
C GLN A 760 -36.61 19.14 21.28
N LEU A 761 -36.66 17.83 21.48
CA LEU A 761 -37.16 17.24 22.72
C LEU A 761 -36.31 17.63 23.94
N LEU A 762 -34.98 17.67 23.82
CA LEU A 762 -34.08 18.05 24.92
C LEU A 762 -34.28 19.53 25.30
N VAL A 763 -34.35 20.45 24.32
CA VAL A 763 -34.54 21.88 24.61
C VAL A 763 -35.95 22.18 25.16
N GLU A 764 -36.98 21.46 24.70
CA GLU A 764 -38.34 21.54 25.27
C GLU A 764 -38.38 21.08 26.74
N ASN A 765 -37.49 20.16 27.12
CA ASN A 765 -37.32 19.70 28.51
C ASN A 765 -36.25 20.51 29.28
N GLY A 766 -35.87 21.69 28.78
CA GLY A 766 -35.03 22.65 29.51
C GLY A 766 -33.52 22.40 29.41
N ALA A 767 -33.04 21.64 28.41
CA ALA A 767 -31.61 21.51 28.15
C ALA A 767 -30.94 22.87 27.91
N ASN A 768 -29.79 23.09 28.55
CA ASN A 768 -29.01 24.31 28.41
C ASN A 768 -28.35 24.38 27.03
N VAL A 769 -28.94 25.17 26.14
CA VAL A 769 -28.41 25.46 24.80
C VAL A 769 -27.07 26.20 24.79
N ALA A 770 -26.67 26.78 25.93
CA ALA A 770 -25.40 27.47 26.12
C ALA A 770 -24.36 26.61 26.87
N ALA A 771 -24.64 25.32 27.10
CA ALA A 771 -23.65 24.41 27.69
C ALA A 771 -22.38 24.36 26.83
N MET A 772 -21.21 24.32 27.46
CA MET A 772 -19.91 24.31 26.79
C MET A 772 -19.11 23.07 27.19
N ASP A 773 -18.46 22.43 26.21
CA ASP A 773 -17.51 21.34 26.49
C ASP A 773 -16.23 21.86 27.19
N SER A 774 -15.60 21.03 28.00
CA SER A 774 -14.42 21.41 28.78
C SER A 774 -13.11 21.40 28.00
N LYS A 775 -13.08 20.83 26.79
CA LYS A 775 -11.88 20.71 25.96
C LYS A 775 -11.68 21.94 25.09
N ILE A 776 -12.72 22.46 24.45
CA ILE A 776 -12.62 23.57 23.49
C ILE A 776 -13.61 24.69 23.81
N GLY A 777 -14.67 24.44 24.60
CA GLY A 777 -15.70 25.43 24.89
C GLY A 777 -16.78 25.50 23.81
N TRP A 778 -16.97 24.43 23.04
CA TRP A 778 -18.01 24.32 22.03
C TRP A 778 -19.38 24.21 22.68
N THR A 779 -20.33 24.94 22.10
CA THR A 779 -21.76 24.81 22.38
C THR A 779 -22.42 23.87 21.37
N PRO A 780 -23.64 23.36 21.62
CA PRO A 780 -24.38 22.59 20.62
C PRO A 780 -24.55 23.32 19.28
N LEU A 781 -24.58 24.67 19.31
CA LEU A 781 -24.66 25.49 18.11
C LEU A 781 -23.37 25.44 17.27
N HIS A 782 -22.20 25.32 17.89
CA HIS A 782 -20.93 25.09 17.17
C HIS A 782 -20.98 23.77 16.39
N CYS A 783 -21.44 22.69 17.02
CA CYS A 783 -21.58 21.38 16.36
C CYS A 783 -22.57 21.44 15.18
N ALA A 784 -23.71 22.11 15.36
CA ALA A 784 -24.70 22.28 14.30
C ALA A 784 -24.15 23.09 13.11
N ALA A 785 -23.37 24.13 13.41
CA ALA A 785 -22.76 24.99 12.41
C ALA A 785 -21.61 24.32 11.65
N GLU A 786 -20.77 23.53 12.33
CA GLU A 786 -19.71 22.73 11.72
C GLU A 786 -20.28 21.72 10.70
N ASN A 787 -21.38 21.05 11.06
CA ASN A 787 -22.05 20.06 10.22
C ASN A 787 -22.91 20.66 9.09
N GLY A 788 -23.18 21.97 9.13
CA GLY A 788 -24.00 22.65 8.11
C GLY A 788 -25.50 22.36 8.23
N ASP A 789 -25.98 21.95 9.41
CA ASP A 789 -27.39 21.60 9.59
C ASP A 789 -28.26 22.82 9.92
N GLU A 790 -28.75 23.49 8.87
CA GLU A 790 -29.63 24.66 8.96
C GLU A 790 -30.85 24.45 9.88
N GLY A 791 -31.50 23.29 9.81
CA GLY A 791 -32.70 23.02 10.60
C GLY A 791 -32.39 22.92 12.09
N LEU A 792 -31.22 22.40 12.44
CA LEU A 792 -30.78 22.29 13.81
C LEU A 792 -30.31 23.63 14.38
N VAL A 793 -29.58 24.41 13.57
CA VAL A 793 -29.22 25.81 13.90
C VAL A 793 -30.47 26.62 14.20
N LYS A 794 -31.52 26.47 13.38
CA LYS A 794 -32.80 27.17 13.58
C LYS A 794 -33.42 26.83 14.94
N ILE A 795 -33.52 25.54 15.27
CA ILE A 795 -34.08 25.09 16.56
C ILE A 795 -33.26 25.67 17.72
N LEU A 796 -31.94 25.50 17.72
CA LEU A 796 -31.09 25.96 18.83
C LEU A 796 -31.20 27.48 19.05
N VAL A 797 -31.21 28.26 17.97
CA VAL A 797 -31.35 29.73 18.05
C VAL A 797 -32.75 30.15 18.51
N GLU A 798 -33.82 29.46 18.08
CA GLU A 798 -35.19 29.71 18.56
C GLU A 798 -35.33 29.48 20.08
N TYR A 799 -34.56 28.54 20.64
CA TYR A 799 -34.48 28.26 22.07
C TYR A 799 -33.41 29.08 22.81
N GLY A 800 -32.86 30.11 22.17
CA GLY A 800 -31.99 31.11 22.83
C GLY A 800 -30.50 30.77 22.84
N ALA A 801 -30.01 29.90 21.96
CA ALA A 801 -28.58 29.71 21.77
C ALA A 801 -27.92 31.02 21.30
N ASP A 802 -26.82 31.41 21.97
CA ASP A 802 -26.07 32.59 21.58
C ASP A 802 -25.34 32.34 20.25
N VAL A 803 -25.80 33.03 19.20
CA VAL A 803 -25.22 32.98 17.85
C VAL A 803 -23.77 33.48 17.81
N ASN A 804 -23.33 34.20 18.85
CA ASN A 804 -21.99 34.76 19.00
C ASN A 804 -21.18 34.05 20.09
N ALA A 805 -21.62 32.90 20.59
CA ALA A 805 -20.84 32.13 21.57
C ALA A 805 -19.43 31.86 21.02
N GLU A 806 -18.39 32.17 21.80
CA GLU A 806 -17.00 31.95 21.41
C GLU A 806 -16.44 30.71 22.10
N ASP A 807 -15.69 29.89 21.36
CA ASP A 807 -14.94 28.79 21.95
C ASP A 807 -13.77 29.31 22.82
N CYS A 808 -13.42 28.57 23.87
CA CYS A 808 -12.45 29.02 24.86
C CYS A 808 -11.00 28.88 24.42
N LYS A 809 -10.69 28.19 23.31
CA LYS A 809 -9.33 28.01 22.79
C LYS A 809 -9.00 29.04 21.73
N THR A 810 -9.77 29.10 20.68
CA THR A 810 -9.52 29.93 19.50
C THR A 810 -10.34 31.21 19.49
N GLY A 811 -11.47 31.29 20.19
CA GLY A 811 -12.38 32.44 20.09
C GLY A 811 -13.28 32.39 18.85
N TRP A 812 -13.44 31.22 18.25
CA TRP A 812 -14.31 30.99 17.10
C TRP A 812 -15.75 30.96 17.55
N THR A 813 -16.59 31.60 16.74
CA THR A 813 -18.05 31.55 16.84
C THR A 813 -18.62 30.49 15.90
N PRO A 814 -19.91 30.08 16.04
CA PRO A 814 -20.56 29.20 15.08
C PRO A 814 -20.45 29.70 13.63
N LEU A 815 -20.42 31.02 13.42
CA LEU A 815 -20.25 31.63 12.10
C LEU A 815 -18.88 31.34 11.49
N HIS A 816 -17.81 31.26 12.29
CA HIS A 816 -16.47 30.89 11.82
C HIS A 816 -16.47 29.47 11.23
N PHE A 817 -17.06 28.50 11.92
CA PHE A 817 -17.15 27.11 11.45
C PHE A 817 -18.03 27.00 10.19
N ALA A 818 -19.19 27.64 10.17
CA ALA A 818 -20.08 27.64 9.01
C ALA A 818 -19.39 28.27 7.78
N ALA A 819 -18.60 29.33 7.97
CA ALA A 819 -17.88 30.00 6.91
C ALA A 819 -16.68 29.20 6.41
N MET A 820 -15.91 28.58 7.32
CA MET A 820 -14.78 27.71 7.00
C MET A 820 -15.19 26.51 6.13
N ASN A 821 -16.36 25.91 6.43
CA ASN A 821 -16.87 24.73 5.73
C ASN A 821 -17.78 25.06 4.53
N GLY A 822 -18.05 26.34 4.26
CA GLY A 822 -18.82 26.77 3.10
C GLY A 822 -20.33 26.56 3.21
N HIS A 823 -20.87 26.44 4.42
CA HIS A 823 -22.28 26.14 4.69
C HIS A 823 -23.16 27.38 4.51
N LYS A 824 -23.39 27.76 3.25
CA LYS A 824 -24.13 28.97 2.86
C LYS A 824 -25.44 29.19 3.62
N ALA A 825 -26.31 28.17 3.68
CA ALA A 825 -27.61 28.29 4.31
C ALA A 825 -27.51 28.58 5.82
N VAL A 826 -26.54 27.93 6.50
CA VAL A 826 -26.24 28.20 7.92
C VAL A 826 -25.66 29.60 8.10
N VAL A 827 -24.75 30.04 7.23
CA VAL A 827 -24.21 31.41 7.27
C VAL A 827 -25.33 32.43 7.14
N GLN A 828 -26.22 32.29 6.14
CA GLN A 828 -27.37 33.19 5.97
C GLN A 828 -28.23 33.23 7.24
N LEU A 829 -28.59 32.06 7.77
CA LEU A 829 -29.42 31.95 8.95
C LEU A 829 -28.77 32.59 10.18
N LEU A 830 -27.48 32.34 10.43
CA LEU A 830 -26.77 32.94 11.57
C LEU A 830 -26.69 34.47 11.44
N VAL A 831 -26.41 34.99 10.24
CA VAL A 831 -26.39 36.44 9.96
C VAL A 831 -27.77 37.07 10.17
N GLU A 832 -28.83 36.44 9.65
CA GLU A 832 -30.21 36.87 9.87
C GLU A 832 -30.60 36.90 11.36
N LYS A 833 -30.00 36.02 12.17
CA LYS A 833 -30.22 35.92 13.61
C LYS A 833 -29.27 36.79 14.45
N GLY A 834 -28.48 37.66 13.82
CA GLY A 834 -27.64 38.66 14.50
C GLY A 834 -26.24 38.18 14.86
N ALA A 835 -25.70 37.17 14.16
CA ALA A 835 -24.30 36.81 14.29
C ALA A 835 -23.40 37.98 13.85
N ASN A 836 -22.39 38.29 14.65
CA ASN A 836 -21.39 39.30 14.37
C ASN A 836 -20.49 38.80 13.23
N ILE A 837 -20.72 39.34 12.03
CA ILE A 837 -19.93 39.02 10.84
C ILE A 837 -18.47 39.45 10.94
N GLU A 838 -18.18 40.41 11.83
CA GLU A 838 -16.86 40.92 12.16
C GLU A 838 -16.33 40.36 13.50
N ALA A 839 -16.86 39.22 13.97
CA ALA A 839 -16.30 38.56 15.15
C ALA A 839 -14.84 38.19 14.85
N GLU A 840 -13.91 38.59 15.71
CA GLU A 840 -12.49 38.26 15.59
C GLU A 840 -12.15 37.13 16.56
N ASP A 841 -11.50 36.10 16.06
CA ASP A 841 -10.91 35.09 16.92
C ASP A 841 -9.71 35.65 17.72
N LYS A 842 -9.10 34.85 18.60
CA LYS A 842 -7.95 35.28 19.42
C LYS A 842 -6.71 35.65 18.59
N TYR A 843 -6.68 35.29 17.31
CA TYR A 843 -5.62 35.66 16.38
C TYR A 843 -6.03 36.85 15.50
N GLY A 844 -7.24 37.41 15.67
CA GLY A 844 -7.76 38.54 14.89
C GLY A 844 -8.45 38.13 13.58
N TRP A 845 -8.85 36.86 13.42
CA TRP A 845 -9.42 36.35 12.16
C TRP A 845 -10.94 36.35 12.22
N THR A 846 -11.59 36.77 11.12
CA THR A 846 -13.05 36.82 11.01
C THR A 846 -13.63 35.66 10.21
N PRO A 847 -14.94 35.34 10.33
CA PRO A 847 -15.56 34.26 9.57
C PRO A 847 -15.39 34.39 8.06
N ARG A 848 -15.47 35.62 7.53
CA ARG A 848 -15.28 35.90 6.11
C ARG A 848 -13.91 35.41 5.63
N TRP A 849 -12.87 35.57 6.45
CA TRP A 849 -11.52 35.11 6.12
C TRP A 849 -11.46 33.61 5.94
N PHE A 850 -12.09 32.84 6.83
CA PHE A 850 -12.13 31.38 6.68
C PHE A 850 -12.85 30.95 5.41
N ALA A 851 -13.92 31.65 5.00
CA ALA A 851 -14.58 31.42 3.71
C ALA A 851 -13.70 31.78 2.51
N GLU A 852 -12.90 32.86 2.59
CA GLU A 852 -11.97 33.27 1.53
C GLU A 852 -10.81 32.29 1.35
N ILE A 853 -10.20 31.82 2.46
CA ILE A 853 -9.09 30.85 2.48
C ILE A 853 -9.50 29.50 1.88
N ASN A 854 -10.75 29.09 2.10
CA ASN A 854 -11.32 27.83 1.60
C ASN A 854 -12.09 27.99 0.28
N GLU A 855 -12.01 29.17 -0.37
CA GLU A 855 -12.62 29.45 -1.68
C GLU A 855 -14.16 29.32 -1.76
N HIS A 856 -14.86 29.53 -0.65
CA HIS A 856 -16.31 29.49 -0.59
C HIS A 856 -16.94 30.81 -1.06
N LEU A 857 -16.82 31.11 -2.37
CA LEU A 857 -17.23 32.39 -2.97
C LEU A 857 -18.66 32.83 -2.61
N GLU A 858 -19.61 31.89 -2.60
CA GLU A 858 -21.00 32.19 -2.26
C GLU A 858 -21.20 32.62 -0.80
N VAL A 859 -20.33 32.17 0.11
CA VAL A 859 -20.32 32.60 1.52
C VAL A 859 -19.65 33.96 1.67
N VAL A 860 -18.58 34.21 0.91
CA VAL A 860 -17.88 35.51 0.89
C VAL A 860 -18.80 36.64 0.43
N GLU A 861 -19.71 36.37 -0.50
CA GLU A 861 -20.72 37.33 -0.96
C GLU A 861 -21.75 37.68 0.13
N LEU A 862 -21.98 36.78 1.10
CA LEU A 862 -22.99 36.94 2.16
C LEU A 862 -22.47 37.63 3.42
N LEU A 863 -21.15 37.76 3.56
CA LEU A 863 -20.50 38.40 4.70
C LEU A 863 -19.92 39.76 4.26
N PRO A 864 -20.71 40.83 4.15
CA PRO A 864 -20.23 42.15 3.71
C PRO A 864 -19.30 42.76 4.77
N SER A 865 -18.13 43.27 4.36
CA SER A 865 -17.24 44.00 5.26
C SER A 865 -17.51 45.51 5.19
N GLU A 866 -18.09 46.08 6.25
CA GLU A 866 -18.05 47.53 6.48
C GLU A 866 -16.68 47.87 7.06
N GLY A 867 -15.67 47.98 6.20
CA GLY A 867 -14.33 48.42 6.60
C GLY A 867 -13.60 47.43 7.49
N ALA A 868 -13.19 46.30 6.92
CA ALA A 868 -12.12 45.50 7.51
C ALA A 868 -10.93 46.43 7.79
N LYS A 869 -10.51 46.55 9.04
CA LYS A 869 -9.23 47.18 9.36
C LYS A 869 -8.16 46.27 8.77
N ASP A 870 -7.68 46.61 7.57
CA ASP A 870 -6.55 46.00 6.85
C ASP A 870 -5.21 46.06 7.62
N THR A 871 -5.21 46.28 8.94
CA THR A 871 -4.05 46.73 9.71
C THR A 871 -3.86 46.05 11.07
N ILE A 872 -4.70 45.11 11.51
CA ILE A 872 -4.46 44.46 12.82
C ILE A 872 -3.72 43.14 12.61
N ALA A 873 -2.41 43.26 12.78
CA ALA A 873 -1.46 42.18 12.98
C ALA A 873 -1.74 41.44 14.30
N ASN A 874 -1.74 40.10 14.26
CA ASN A 874 -1.50 39.29 15.46
C ASN A 874 -0.06 39.51 15.99
N GLU A 875 0.30 38.89 17.12
CA GLU A 875 1.64 39.03 17.73
C GLU A 875 2.79 38.63 16.76
N ASP A 876 2.50 37.80 15.74
CA ASP A 876 3.41 37.38 14.66
C ASP A 876 3.27 38.21 13.35
N ARG A 877 2.41 39.23 13.33
CA ARG A 877 2.07 40.07 12.14
C ARG A 877 1.57 39.32 10.91
N TRP A 878 0.98 38.14 11.09
CA TRP A 878 0.29 37.43 10.03
C TRP A 878 -1.08 38.06 9.79
N THR A 879 -1.23 38.77 8.67
CA THR A 879 -2.52 39.17 8.14
C THR A 879 -3.28 37.94 7.63
N PRO A 880 -4.61 37.93 7.69
CA PRO A 880 -5.42 36.85 7.12
C PRO A 880 -5.19 36.64 5.61
N LEU A 881 -4.67 37.68 4.95
CA LEU A 881 -4.19 37.63 3.58
C LEU A 881 -3.01 36.64 3.38
N HIS A 882 -2.16 36.50 4.38
CA HIS A 882 -0.98 35.62 4.33
C HIS A 882 -1.33 34.14 4.33
N CYS A 883 -2.49 33.75 4.87
CA CYS A 883 -2.90 32.35 4.99
C CYS A 883 -3.65 31.85 3.75
N GLY A 884 -4.44 32.72 3.11
CA GLY A 884 -5.04 32.43 1.80
C GLY A 884 -4.01 32.29 0.69
N ALA A 885 -2.83 32.90 0.85
CA ALA A 885 -1.69 32.72 -0.03
C ALA A 885 -1.03 31.32 0.07
N ILE A 886 -1.19 30.64 1.21
CA ILE A 886 -0.62 29.32 1.49
C ILE A 886 -1.57 28.21 1.02
N SER A 887 -2.89 28.43 1.09
CA SER A 887 -3.90 27.41 0.75
C SER A 887 -4.18 27.28 -0.74
N SER A 888 -4.06 28.35 -1.54
CA SER A 888 -4.27 28.26 -3.00
C SER A 888 -3.57 29.32 -3.83
N GLN A 889 -3.29 29.00 -5.09
CA GLN A 889 -2.73 29.96 -6.06
C GLN A 889 -3.73 31.10 -6.42
N GLN A 890 -5.01 30.98 -6.06
CA GLN A 890 -6.02 32.01 -6.30
C GLN A 890 -6.16 32.99 -5.11
N GLY A 891 -5.93 32.54 -3.87
CA GLY A 891 -5.95 33.38 -2.67
C GLY A 891 -4.83 34.42 -2.66
N LEU A 892 -3.60 34.01 -2.99
CA LEU A 892 -2.45 34.92 -3.21
C LEU A 892 -2.74 35.96 -4.32
N VAL A 893 -3.49 35.55 -5.33
CA VAL A 893 -3.84 36.41 -6.47
C VAL A 893 -4.78 37.50 -5.97
N LYS A 894 -5.92 37.19 -5.34
CA LYS A 894 -6.83 38.20 -4.79
C LYS A 894 -6.16 39.19 -3.83
N LEU A 895 -5.23 38.72 -2.99
CA LEU A 895 -4.37 39.54 -2.13
C LEU A 895 -3.72 40.73 -2.82
N LEU A 896 -3.11 40.43 -3.95
CA LEU A 896 -2.22 41.33 -4.67
C LEU A 896 -3.01 42.33 -5.52
N PHE A 897 -4.33 42.14 -5.65
CA PHE A 897 -5.24 43.06 -6.33
C PHE A 897 -5.98 44.00 -5.36
N GLY A 898 -5.82 43.85 -4.03
CA GLY A 898 -6.62 44.54 -3.01
C GLY A 898 -6.23 45.98 -2.68
N ASN A 899 -4.95 46.32 -2.57
CA ASN A 899 -4.47 47.72 -2.47
C ASN A 899 -2.95 47.75 -2.66
N GLY A 900 -2.45 48.72 -3.43
CA GLY A 900 -1.06 48.81 -3.88
C GLY A 900 -0.05 49.18 -2.79
N SER A 901 0.17 48.30 -1.81
CA SER A 901 1.18 48.49 -0.77
C SER A 901 2.26 47.40 -0.80
N ASP A 902 3.52 47.84 -0.83
CA ASP A 902 4.70 47.03 -0.49
C ASP A 902 4.58 46.51 0.95
N LEU A 903 4.01 45.32 1.12
CA LEU A 903 3.86 44.69 2.44
C LEU A 903 5.20 44.05 2.86
N TYR A 904 5.80 44.57 3.93
CA TYR A 904 7.02 44.01 4.54
C TYR A 904 6.64 43.07 5.68
N PHE A 905 7.08 41.80 5.62
CA PHE A 905 7.02 40.89 6.76
C PHE A 905 8.22 41.04 7.67
N GLU A 906 7.99 40.72 8.96
CA GLU A 906 8.98 40.52 10.02
C GLU A 906 10.44 40.58 9.59
N GLY A 907 11.05 41.76 9.67
CA GLY A 907 12.49 41.88 9.48
C GLY A 907 13.01 41.57 8.06
N LYS A 908 12.25 41.90 7.00
CA LYS A 908 12.70 42.15 5.59
C LYS A 908 12.35 41.09 4.52
N VAL A 909 11.37 40.21 4.69
CA VAL A 909 10.96 39.31 3.58
C VAL A 909 9.78 39.90 2.81
N THR A 910 9.93 40.08 1.50
CA THR A 910 8.89 40.62 0.60
C THR A 910 8.03 39.50 0.02
N PRO A 911 6.80 39.77 -0.50
CA PRO A 911 5.96 38.76 -1.13
C PRO A 911 6.66 38.04 -2.29
N VAL A 912 7.55 38.74 -3.00
CA VAL A 912 8.38 38.17 -4.06
C VAL A 912 9.39 37.17 -3.51
N LEU A 913 10.04 37.48 -2.38
CA LEU A 913 10.97 36.56 -1.71
C LEU A 913 10.24 35.31 -1.19
N PHE A 914 9.06 35.47 -0.59
CA PHE A 914 8.25 34.36 -0.09
C PHE A 914 7.73 33.45 -1.21
N ALA A 915 7.24 34.04 -2.32
CA ALA A 915 6.79 33.27 -3.48
C ALA A 915 7.96 32.48 -4.11
N ALA A 916 9.18 33.02 -4.07
CA ALA A 916 10.37 32.32 -4.53
C ALA A 916 10.82 31.19 -3.58
N GLU A 917 10.71 31.41 -2.27
CA GLU A 917 11.01 30.42 -1.24
C GLU A 917 10.09 29.19 -1.27
N ASN A 918 8.83 29.36 -1.67
CA ASN A 918 7.82 28.29 -1.71
C ASN A 918 7.54 27.76 -3.14
N GLY A 919 8.27 28.23 -4.15
CA GLY A 919 8.17 27.72 -5.52
C GLY A 919 6.87 28.10 -6.26
N LEU A 920 6.22 29.20 -5.87
CA LEU A 920 4.93 29.64 -6.41
C LEU A 920 5.07 30.36 -7.77
N ARG A 921 5.41 29.63 -8.85
CA ARG A 921 5.70 30.20 -10.20
C ARG A 921 4.63 31.19 -10.71
N ILE A 922 3.35 30.84 -10.69
CA ILE A 922 2.29 31.71 -11.25
C ILE A 922 2.10 32.96 -10.39
N GLY A 923 2.12 32.80 -9.06
CA GLY A 923 2.08 33.91 -8.12
C GLY A 923 3.27 34.86 -8.31
N PHE A 924 4.47 34.29 -8.44
CA PHE A 924 5.70 35.02 -8.70
C PHE A 924 5.67 35.79 -10.04
N GLN A 925 5.19 35.16 -11.12
CA GLN A 925 5.07 35.83 -12.42
C GLN A 925 4.13 37.04 -12.38
N ARG A 926 2.97 36.87 -11.74
CA ARG A 926 1.97 37.95 -11.60
C ARG A 926 2.49 39.11 -10.75
N LEU A 927 3.28 38.82 -9.71
CA LEU A 927 3.98 39.83 -8.91
C LEU A 927 4.90 40.69 -9.79
N LEU A 928 5.69 40.07 -10.67
CA LEU A 928 6.58 40.79 -11.57
C LEU A 928 5.83 41.63 -12.63
N GLU A 929 4.73 41.12 -13.20
CA GLU A 929 3.89 41.86 -14.16
C GLU A 929 3.30 43.15 -13.57
N ARG A 930 3.18 43.22 -12.24
CA ARG A 930 2.66 44.39 -11.50
C ARG A 930 3.77 45.27 -10.90
N GLY A 931 5.04 45.03 -11.26
CA GLY A 931 6.16 45.91 -10.89
C GLY A 931 6.86 45.55 -9.57
N ALA A 932 6.62 44.36 -9.01
CA ALA A 932 7.30 43.96 -7.80
C ALA A 932 8.83 43.88 -8.00
N ASN A 933 9.60 44.37 -7.01
CA ASN A 933 11.05 44.49 -7.14
C ASN A 933 11.76 43.14 -7.08
N ILE A 934 12.20 42.64 -8.25
CA ILE A 934 12.99 41.40 -8.39
C ILE A 934 14.33 41.44 -7.63
N LYS A 935 14.85 42.64 -7.33
CA LYS A 935 16.13 42.86 -6.62
C LYS A 935 15.95 43.00 -5.11
N ALA A 936 14.75 42.71 -4.58
CA ALA A 936 14.52 42.73 -3.14
C ALA A 936 15.50 41.79 -2.41
N ARG A 937 15.97 42.24 -1.24
CA ARG A 937 16.90 41.51 -0.38
C ARG A 937 16.34 41.40 1.04
N ASP A 938 16.52 40.26 1.67
CA ASP A 938 16.16 40.04 3.06
C ASP A 938 17.19 40.60 4.07
N SER A 939 17.02 40.33 5.36
CA SER A 939 17.94 40.70 6.43
C SER A 939 19.35 40.15 6.27
N ASN A 940 19.48 39.01 5.61
CA ASN A 940 20.74 38.34 5.32
C ASN A 940 21.32 38.74 3.96
N GLY A 941 20.70 39.71 3.27
CA GLY A 941 21.15 40.19 1.97
C GLY A 941 20.75 39.29 0.79
N ARG A 942 19.89 38.29 1.01
CA ARG A 942 19.53 37.23 0.05
C ARG A 942 18.39 37.67 -0.87
N THR A 943 18.51 37.34 -2.14
CA THR A 943 17.53 37.67 -3.20
C THR A 943 16.52 36.53 -3.41
N SER A 944 15.51 36.77 -4.24
CA SER A 944 14.54 35.74 -4.65
C SER A 944 15.21 34.57 -5.37
N LEU A 945 16.26 34.85 -6.14
CA LEU A 945 17.07 33.82 -6.80
C LEU A 945 17.76 32.91 -5.79
N TRP A 946 18.28 33.50 -4.72
CA TRP A 946 18.92 32.76 -3.64
C TRP A 946 17.94 31.80 -2.94
N ARG A 947 16.75 32.28 -2.55
CA ARG A 947 15.76 31.44 -1.84
C ARG A 947 15.20 30.32 -2.71
N ALA A 948 14.92 30.62 -3.99
CA ALA A 948 14.48 29.61 -4.95
C ALA A 948 15.59 28.56 -5.21
N ALA A 949 16.85 28.99 -5.27
CA ALA A 949 17.99 28.09 -5.48
C ALA A 949 18.21 27.15 -4.28
N GLN A 950 18.15 27.67 -3.04
CA GLN A 950 18.28 26.86 -1.82
C GLN A 950 17.22 25.75 -1.73
N ASN A 951 15.96 26.09 -2.01
CA ASN A 951 14.83 25.16 -1.88
C ASN A 951 14.58 24.28 -3.12
N GLY A 952 15.37 24.45 -4.18
CA GLY A 952 15.29 23.59 -5.38
C GLY A 952 14.12 23.93 -6.31
N HIS A 953 13.66 25.17 -6.33
CA HIS A 953 12.51 25.60 -7.13
C HIS A 953 12.90 26.02 -8.56
N GLU A 954 13.26 25.03 -9.39
CA GLU A 954 13.76 25.21 -10.77
C GLU A 954 12.90 26.14 -11.62
N ALA A 955 11.58 25.97 -11.56
CA ALA A 955 10.63 26.72 -12.36
C ALA A 955 10.56 28.21 -11.99
N VAL A 956 10.93 28.58 -10.76
CA VAL A 956 11.03 29.98 -10.31
C VAL A 956 12.42 30.53 -10.60
N VAL A 957 13.48 29.74 -10.45
CA VAL A 957 14.85 30.10 -10.84
C VAL A 957 14.93 30.43 -12.34
N GLU A 958 14.34 29.59 -13.19
CA GLU A 958 14.25 29.82 -14.64
C GLU A 958 13.59 31.17 -14.95
N LEU A 959 12.41 31.41 -14.36
CA LEU A 959 11.65 32.65 -14.54
C LEU A 959 12.42 33.89 -14.02
N LEU A 960 13.14 33.76 -12.90
CA LEU A 960 13.96 34.82 -12.34
C LEU A 960 15.10 35.22 -13.29
N LEU A 961 15.81 34.22 -13.84
CA LEU A 961 16.92 34.45 -14.76
C LEU A 961 16.41 35.01 -16.11
N GLU A 962 15.27 34.53 -16.62
CA GLU A 962 14.59 35.13 -17.79
C GLU A 962 14.23 36.60 -17.60
N LYS A 963 13.88 36.98 -16.38
CA LYS A 963 13.52 38.37 -16.01
C LYS A 963 14.73 39.21 -15.60
N GLY A 964 15.94 38.70 -15.80
CA GLY A 964 17.18 39.44 -15.59
C GLY A 964 17.61 39.54 -14.12
N ALA A 965 17.25 38.57 -13.28
CA ALA A 965 17.83 38.45 -11.95
C ALA A 965 19.35 38.27 -12.05
N ASP A 966 20.09 38.99 -11.22
CA ASP A 966 21.55 38.92 -11.18
C ASP A 966 22.00 37.60 -10.53
N ILE A 967 22.67 36.77 -11.33
CA ILE A 967 23.09 35.41 -11.00
C ILE A 967 24.22 35.37 -9.97
N GLU A 968 24.99 36.45 -9.84
CA GLU A 968 26.15 36.56 -8.94
C GLU A 968 25.83 37.28 -7.63
N THR A 969 24.54 37.35 -7.26
CA THR A 969 24.12 38.06 -6.04
C THR A 969 24.64 37.39 -4.78
N MET A 970 25.54 38.07 -4.07
CA MET A 970 26.06 37.59 -2.78
C MET A 970 25.17 37.99 -1.61
N ASP A 971 25.01 37.06 -0.67
CA ASP A 971 24.46 37.33 0.66
C ASP A 971 25.49 38.02 1.59
N ASN A 972 25.12 38.26 2.85
CA ASN A 972 26.00 38.93 3.82
C ASN A 972 27.29 38.12 4.12
N ASN A 973 27.27 36.80 3.91
CA ASN A 973 28.42 35.91 4.09
C ASN A 973 29.28 35.81 2.80
N GLY A 974 28.85 36.47 1.72
CA GLY A 974 29.54 36.41 0.44
C GLY A 974 29.23 35.15 -0.38
N GLN A 975 28.19 34.40 -0.05
CA GLN A 975 27.79 33.21 -0.80
C GLN A 975 26.87 33.59 -1.97
N THR A 976 27.17 33.04 -3.15
CA THR A 976 26.35 33.19 -4.36
C THR A 976 25.20 32.17 -4.37
N PRO A 977 24.17 32.34 -5.24
CA PRO A 977 23.10 31.36 -5.39
C PRO A 977 23.63 29.98 -5.82
N LEU A 978 24.73 29.94 -6.58
CA LEU A 978 25.41 28.71 -6.98
C LEU A 978 25.99 27.96 -5.78
N LEU A 979 26.68 28.66 -4.87
CA LEU A 979 27.25 28.05 -3.66
C LEU A 979 26.15 27.42 -2.78
N TRP A 980 25.00 28.07 -2.64
CA TRP A 980 23.87 27.53 -1.87
C TRP A 980 23.19 26.34 -2.54
N ALA A 981 23.04 26.38 -3.87
CA ALA A 981 22.53 25.25 -4.62
C ALA A 981 23.42 24.02 -4.45
N VAL A 982 24.76 24.21 -4.45
CA VAL A 982 25.73 23.14 -4.21
C VAL A 982 25.68 22.65 -2.76
N GLU A 983 25.69 23.55 -1.77
CA GLU A 983 25.64 23.21 -0.34
C GLU A 983 24.41 22.38 0.02
N ASN A 984 23.27 22.61 -0.66
CA ASN A 984 22.01 21.90 -0.43
C ASN A 984 21.76 20.72 -1.40
N GLY A 985 22.74 20.36 -2.23
CA GLY A 985 22.63 19.21 -3.14
C GLY A 985 21.60 19.39 -4.26
N ARG A 986 21.31 20.62 -4.69
CA ARG A 986 20.29 20.95 -5.69
C ARG A 986 20.84 20.84 -7.12
N GLU A 987 21.16 19.62 -7.55
CA GLU A 987 21.80 19.33 -8.84
C GLU A 987 21.16 20.06 -10.05
N ALA A 988 19.83 19.99 -10.22
CA ALA A 988 19.13 20.65 -11.32
C ALA A 988 19.24 22.18 -11.30
N ILE A 989 19.35 22.79 -10.11
CA ILE A 989 19.58 24.23 -9.98
C ILE A 989 21.03 24.58 -10.30
N VAL A 990 21.98 23.74 -9.86
CA VAL A 990 23.41 23.91 -10.18
C VAL A 990 23.61 23.86 -11.70
N GLU A 991 22.99 22.89 -12.38
CA GLU A 991 23.04 22.79 -13.84
C GLU A 991 22.45 24.04 -14.51
N LEU A 992 21.24 24.45 -14.11
CA LEU A 992 20.56 25.64 -14.64
C LEU A 992 21.37 26.92 -14.43
N LEU A 993 21.97 27.12 -13.26
CA LEU A 993 22.79 28.30 -12.97
C LEU A 993 24.07 28.31 -13.81
N LEU A 994 24.76 27.17 -13.94
CA LEU A 994 25.97 27.07 -14.76
C LEU A 994 25.66 27.22 -16.26
N GLU A 995 24.52 26.72 -16.75
CA GLU A 995 24.04 26.98 -18.12
C GLU A 995 23.79 28.47 -18.39
N LYS A 996 23.30 29.20 -17.38
CA LYS A 996 23.13 30.66 -17.43
C LYS A 996 24.41 31.42 -17.09
N SER A 997 25.58 30.75 -17.18
CA SER A 997 26.91 31.33 -17.01
C SER A 997 27.22 31.85 -15.60
N ALA A 998 26.70 31.19 -14.56
CA ALA A 998 27.17 31.42 -13.19
C ALA A 998 28.67 31.12 -13.08
N ASN A 999 29.38 31.89 -12.25
CA ASN A 999 30.81 31.70 -12.02
C ASN A 999 31.09 30.39 -11.28
N VAL A 1000 31.58 29.39 -12.02
CA VAL A 1000 31.96 28.08 -11.49
C VAL A 1000 33.07 28.16 -10.43
N GLU A 1001 33.86 29.25 -10.42
CA GLU A 1001 34.94 29.51 -9.47
C GLU A 1001 34.56 30.51 -8.36
N ALA A 1002 33.26 30.66 -8.09
CA ALA A 1002 32.79 31.55 -7.03
C ALA A 1002 33.33 31.09 -5.65
N LYS A 1003 34.19 31.91 -5.04
CA LYS A 1003 34.75 31.64 -3.71
C LYS A 1003 33.90 32.26 -2.62
N ASP A 1004 33.61 31.49 -1.57
CA ASP A 1004 33.06 32.07 -0.35
C ASP A 1004 34.09 32.98 0.35
N ARG A 1005 33.63 33.95 1.15
CA ARG A 1005 34.53 34.88 1.85
C ARG A 1005 35.18 34.27 3.08
N THR A 1006 34.55 33.26 3.69
CA THR A 1006 34.93 32.70 4.99
C THR A 1006 36.23 31.88 4.88
N PHE A 1007 36.26 30.90 3.99
CA PHE A 1007 37.34 29.93 3.82
C PHE A 1007 37.93 29.94 2.40
N GLY A 1008 37.36 30.72 1.48
CA GLY A 1008 37.86 30.81 0.10
C GLY A 1008 37.55 29.56 -0.73
N ARG A 1009 36.55 28.77 -0.33
CA ARG A 1009 36.20 27.50 -0.98
C ARG A 1009 35.32 27.75 -2.20
N THR A 1010 35.59 26.97 -3.24
CA THR A 1010 34.86 26.98 -4.51
C THR A 1010 33.63 26.06 -4.44
N PRO A 1011 32.69 26.13 -5.39
CA PRO A 1011 31.58 25.20 -5.46
C PRO A 1011 32.07 23.75 -5.56
N LEU A 1012 33.19 23.48 -6.27
CA LEU A 1012 33.77 22.14 -6.35
C LEU A 1012 34.14 21.61 -4.96
N TRP A 1013 34.78 22.45 -4.16
CA TRP A 1013 35.18 22.11 -2.80
C TRP A 1013 33.96 21.77 -1.92
N TRP A 1014 32.90 22.58 -1.96
CA TRP A 1014 31.66 22.34 -1.22
C TRP A 1014 30.94 21.05 -1.65
N ALA A 1015 30.96 20.73 -2.95
CA ALA A 1015 30.38 19.50 -3.48
C ALA A 1015 31.15 18.26 -2.99
N VAL A 1016 32.48 18.34 -2.94
CA VAL A 1016 33.34 17.28 -2.40
C VAL A 1016 33.13 17.09 -0.91
N GLN A 1017 33.04 18.18 -0.13
CA GLN A 1017 32.81 18.12 1.32
C GLN A 1017 31.51 17.37 1.68
N ASN A 1018 30.44 17.59 0.91
CA ASN A 1018 29.13 17.01 1.18
C ASN A 1018 28.91 15.65 0.49
N GLY A 1019 29.89 15.11 -0.22
CA GLY A 1019 29.78 13.81 -0.87
C GLY A 1019 28.92 13.81 -2.15
N TYR A 1020 28.70 14.97 -2.79
CA TYR A 1020 27.79 15.09 -3.94
C TYR A 1020 28.48 14.77 -5.27
N LYS A 1021 28.76 13.47 -5.52
CA LYS A 1021 29.46 12.99 -6.73
C LYS A 1021 28.89 13.57 -8.04
N ALA A 1022 27.58 13.58 -8.24
CA ALA A 1022 26.96 14.12 -9.45
C ALA A 1022 27.23 15.62 -9.66
N ILE A 1023 27.25 16.41 -8.57
CA ILE A 1023 27.57 17.84 -8.62
C ILE A 1023 29.07 18.05 -8.87
N VAL A 1024 29.94 17.22 -8.28
CA VAL A 1024 31.39 17.23 -8.57
C VAL A 1024 31.63 16.96 -10.06
N GLU A 1025 30.97 15.94 -10.64
CA GLU A 1025 31.05 15.65 -12.07
C GLU A 1025 30.62 16.83 -12.93
N LEU A 1026 29.47 17.42 -12.61
CA LEU A 1026 28.91 18.56 -13.33
C LEU A 1026 29.82 19.79 -13.27
N LEU A 1027 30.37 20.11 -12.10
CA LEU A 1027 31.26 21.25 -11.92
C LEU A 1027 32.56 21.09 -12.73
N LEU A 1028 33.18 19.91 -12.68
CA LEU A 1028 34.38 19.60 -13.48
C LEU A 1028 34.07 19.64 -14.99
N GLU A 1029 32.90 19.18 -15.42
CA GLU A 1029 32.45 19.27 -16.81
C GLU A 1029 32.22 20.72 -17.28
N LYS A 1030 31.84 21.62 -16.36
CA LYS A 1030 31.71 23.06 -16.60
C LYS A 1030 33.02 23.83 -16.40
N GLY A 1031 34.14 23.14 -16.23
CA GLY A 1031 35.48 23.72 -16.19
C GLY A 1031 35.93 24.21 -14.81
N ALA A 1032 35.38 23.64 -13.73
CA ALA A 1032 35.89 23.91 -12.39
C ALA A 1032 37.36 23.48 -12.25
N ASP A 1033 38.18 24.31 -11.60
CA ASP A 1033 39.58 24.01 -11.33
C ASP A 1033 39.69 22.93 -10.25
N ILE A 1034 40.23 21.79 -10.66
CA ILE A 1034 40.35 20.57 -9.84
C ILE A 1034 41.36 20.74 -8.70
N GLU A 1035 42.32 21.65 -8.83
CA GLU A 1035 43.38 21.92 -7.85
C GLU A 1035 43.06 23.11 -6.95
N THR A 1036 41.77 23.44 -6.80
CA THR A 1036 41.33 24.56 -5.99
C THR A 1036 41.67 24.37 -4.51
N MET A 1037 42.59 25.18 -4.02
CA MET A 1037 42.96 25.20 -2.61
C MET A 1037 42.07 26.15 -1.81
N ASP A 1038 41.65 25.70 -0.62
CA ASP A 1038 41.08 26.59 0.39
C ASP A 1038 42.18 27.39 1.12
N LYS A 1039 41.80 28.21 2.11
CA LYS A 1039 42.76 29.02 2.89
C LYS A 1039 43.78 28.21 3.70
N TYR A 1040 43.62 26.89 3.82
CA TYR A 1040 44.54 25.98 4.52
C TYR A 1040 45.40 25.16 3.57
N GLY A 1041 45.38 25.47 2.27
CA GLY A 1041 46.16 24.74 1.26
C GLY A 1041 45.60 23.35 0.94
N GLN A 1042 44.38 23.02 1.36
CA GLN A 1042 43.78 21.71 1.08
C GLN A 1042 43.10 21.70 -0.29
N THR A 1043 43.51 20.77 -1.14
CA THR A 1043 42.85 20.48 -2.42
C THR A 1043 41.58 19.62 -2.21
N PRO A 1044 40.65 19.58 -3.18
CA PRO A 1044 39.47 18.74 -3.07
C PRO A 1044 39.82 17.26 -2.95
N LEU A 1045 40.91 16.80 -3.61
CA LEU A 1045 41.39 15.42 -3.50
C LEU A 1045 41.82 15.09 -2.06
N LEU A 1046 42.59 15.96 -1.41
CA LEU A 1046 43.04 15.76 -0.03
C LEU A 1046 41.86 15.65 0.94
N TRP A 1047 40.84 16.52 0.77
CA TRP A 1047 39.63 16.47 1.60
C TRP A 1047 38.82 15.18 1.39
N ALA A 1048 38.66 14.74 0.14
CA ALA A 1048 37.96 13.51 -0.20
C ALA A 1048 38.65 12.27 0.41
N VAL A 1049 39.97 12.26 0.44
CA VAL A 1049 40.77 11.18 1.04
C VAL A 1049 40.67 11.17 2.56
N GLU A 1050 40.74 12.34 3.21
CA GLU A 1050 40.61 12.46 4.66
C GLU A 1050 39.25 11.95 5.18
N ASN A 1051 38.18 12.16 4.42
CA ASN A 1051 36.79 11.77 4.76
C ASN A 1051 36.34 10.45 4.12
N SER A 1052 37.25 9.68 3.54
CA SER A 1052 36.99 8.36 2.95
C SER A 1052 35.93 8.35 1.82
N HIS A 1053 35.85 9.41 1.01
CA HIS A 1053 34.91 9.51 -0.11
C HIS A 1053 35.45 8.82 -1.37
N GLU A 1054 35.61 7.50 -1.32
CA GLU A 1054 36.22 6.65 -2.37
C GLU A 1054 35.73 6.98 -3.78
N ALA A 1055 34.41 7.05 -3.99
CA ALA A 1055 33.83 7.32 -5.32
C ALA A 1055 34.10 8.73 -5.86
N ILE A 1056 34.45 9.69 -4.99
CA ILE A 1056 34.87 11.05 -5.36
C ILE A 1056 36.38 11.09 -5.57
N VAL A 1057 37.17 10.36 -4.77
CA VAL A 1057 38.61 10.21 -4.97
C VAL A 1057 38.89 9.61 -6.35
N GLU A 1058 38.21 8.53 -6.69
CA GLU A 1058 38.27 7.91 -8.02
C GLU A 1058 37.96 8.92 -9.13
N LEU A 1059 36.81 9.61 -9.01
CA LEU A 1059 36.39 10.62 -9.98
C LEU A 1059 37.41 11.76 -10.16
N LEU A 1060 37.95 12.28 -9.06
CA LEU A 1060 38.94 13.38 -9.11
C LEU A 1060 40.22 12.92 -9.80
N LEU A 1061 40.73 11.73 -9.47
CA LEU A 1061 41.91 11.15 -10.13
C LEU A 1061 41.67 10.87 -11.61
N GLU A 1062 40.50 10.38 -11.99
CA GLU A 1062 40.10 10.21 -13.40
C GLU A 1062 40.05 11.53 -14.16
N LYS A 1063 39.67 12.61 -13.48
CA LYS A 1063 39.61 13.97 -14.04
C LYS A 1063 40.96 14.69 -14.00
N GLY A 1064 42.02 14.01 -13.57
CA GLY A 1064 43.40 14.50 -13.63
C GLY A 1064 43.85 15.28 -12.40
N ALA A 1065 43.24 15.03 -11.22
CA ALA A 1065 43.74 15.59 -9.98
C ALA A 1065 45.17 15.11 -9.70
N ASP A 1066 46.02 16.00 -9.19
CA ASP A 1066 47.40 15.67 -8.83
C ASP A 1066 47.42 14.68 -7.65
N ILE A 1067 47.78 13.44 -7.96
CA ILE A 1067 47.87 12.34 -6.99
C ILE A 1067 48.92 12.60 -5.90
N GLU A 1068 49.88 13.48 -6.17
CA GLU A 1068 50.93 13.90 -5.23
C GLU A 1068 50.67 15.29 -4.64
N ALA A 1069 49.45 15.82 -4.77
CA ALA A 1069 49.06 17.08 -4.15
C ALA A 1069 49.41 17.05 -2.66
N MET A 1070 50.08 18.10 -2.18
CA MET A 1070 50.51 18.21 -0.79
C MET A 1070 49.78 19.33 -0.08
N ASP A 1071 49.32 19.07 1.14
CA ASP A 1071 48.91 20.15 2.04
C ASP A 1071 50.12 20.96 2.54
N ASP A 1072 49.86 22.02 3.31
CA ASP A 1072 50.91 22.89 3.89
C ASP A 1072 51.93 22.11 4.74
N ASN A 1073 51.53 20.97 5.31
CA ASN A 1073 52.35 20.08 6.13
C ASN A 1073 53.12 19.03 5.29
N GLY A 1074 52.96 19.05 3.97
CA GLY A 1074 53.60 18.12 3.04
C GLY A 1074 53.00 16.72 3.04
N TRP A 1075 51.72 16.58 3.41
CA TRP A 1075 51.02 15.30 3.34
C TRP A 1075 50.41 15.08 1.97
N THR A 1076 50.75 13.95 1.37
CA THR A 1076 50.13 13.44 0.14
C THR A 1076 48.88 12.61 0.46
N PRO A 1077 47.97 12.39 -0.50
CA PRO A 1077 46.86 11.46 -0.38
C PRO A 1077 47.25 10.10 0.20
N LEU A 1078 48.37 9.52 -0.28
CA LEU A 1078 48.84 8.21 0.17
C LEU A 1078 49.28 8.22 1.64
N LEU A 1079 49.85 9.32 2.14
CA LEU A 1079 50.22 9.47 3.54
C LEU A 1079 48.99 9.55 4.46
N TRP A 1080 47.97 10.32 4.06
CA TRP A 1080 46.72 10.47 4.80
C TRP A 1080 45.97 9.14 4.93
N VAL A 1081 45.78 8.44 3.81
CA VAL A 1081 45.04 7.18 3.78
C VAL A 1081 45.75 6.07 4.56
N SER A 1082 47.10 6.03 4.51
CA SER A 1082 47.91 5.03 5.23
C SER A 1082 47.92 5.24 6.73
N LYS A 1083 47.72 6.47 7.20
CA LYS A 1083 47.53 6.77 8.62
C LYS A 1083 46.13 6.38 9.10
N ASN A 1084 45.10 6.68 8.30
CA ASN A 1084 43.70 6.52 8.70
C ASN A 1084 43.14 5.10 8.51
N GLY A 1085 43.75 4.28 7.64
CA GLY A 1085 43.38 2.87 7.52
C GLY A 1085 42.39 2.54 6.40
N HIS A 1086 42.26 3.36 5.35
CA HIS A 1086 41.29 3.11 4.27
C HIS A 1086 41.91 2.29 3.13
N GLU A 1087 41.87 0.97 3.26
CA GLU A 1087 42.47 -0.01 2.33
C GLU A 1087 42.08 0.23 0.87
N ALA A 1088 40.79 0.39 0.55
CA ALA A 1088 40.31 0.58 -0.82
C ALA A 1088 40.88 1.83 -1.52
N ILE A 1089 41.04 2.93 -0.79
CA ILE A 1089 41.64 4.17 -1.32
C ILE A 1089 43.16 4.01 -1.48
N VAL A 1090 43.83 3.22 -0.63
CA VAL A 1090 45.25 2.88 -0.80
C VAL A 1090 45.44 2.08 -2.09
N GLU A 1091 44.62 1.04 -2.31
CA GLU A 1091 44.66 0.25 -3.54
C GLU A 1091 44.49 1.14 -4.77
N LEU A 1092 43.46 1.98 -4.77
CA LEU A 1092 43.18 2.92 -5.87
C LEU A 1092 44.34 3.90 -6.13
N LEU A 1093 44.90 4.52 -5.09
CA LEU A 1093 46.03 5.45 -5.24
C LEU A 1093 47.29 4.74 -5.76
N LEU A 1094 47.59 3.54 -5.28
CA LEU A 1094 48.74 2.76 -5.73
C LEU A 1094 48.57 2.27 -7.18
N GLU A 1095 47.36 1.87 -7.58
CA GLU A 1095 47.03 1.54 -8.96
C GLU A 1095 47.21 2.73 -9.92
N LYS A 1096 46.86 3.94 -9.46
CA LYS A 1096 47.05 5.19 -10.21
C LYS A 1096 48.49 5.74 -10.15
N GLY A 1097 49.40 5.04 -9.48
CA GLY A 1097 50.84 5.33 -9.48
C GLY A 1097 51.32 6.27 -8.39
N ALA A 1098 50.63 6.36 -7.25
CA ALA A 1098 51.08 7.14 -6.10
C ALA A 1098 52.46 6.70 -5.61
N ASN A 1099 53.29 7.66 -5.21
CA ASN A 1099 54.65 7.42 -4.76
C ASN A 1099 54.67 6.72 -3.38
N VAL A 1100 54.96 5.42 -3.39
CA VAL A 1100 55.09 4.58 -2.17
C VAL A 1100 56.16 5.07 -1.19
N GLU A 1101 57.11 5.87 -1.65
CA GLU A 1101 58.20 6.45 -0.85
C GLU A 1101 58.01 7.94 -0.53
N ALA A 1102 56.81 8.50 -0.72
CA ALA A 1102 56.51 9.87 -0.33
C ALA A 1102 56.84 10.11 1.15
N LYS A 1103 57.36 11.29 1.49
CA LYS A 1103 57.78 11.62 2.87
C LYS A 1103 57.09 12.87 3.37
N ASP A 1104 56.48 12.78 4.55
CA ASP A 1104 55.91 13.95 5.21
C ASP A 1104 57.02 14.93 5.64
N ARG A 1105 56.73 16.23 5.65
CA ARG A 1105 57.73 17.26 6.00
C ARG A 1105 58.03 17.32 7.49
N THR A 1106 57.19 16.76 8.36
CA THR A 1106 57.30 16.88 9.81
C THR A 1106 58.31 15.88 10.36
N PHE A 1107 58.10 14.60 10.09
CA PHE A 1107 58.88 13.48 10.62
C PHE A 1107 59.71 12.77 9.55
N GLY A 1108 59.48 13.03 8.26
CA GLY A 1108 60.16 12.34 7.17
C GLY A 1108 59.74 10.88 7.03
N ARG A 1109 58.51 10.55 7.42
CA ARG A 1109 57.96 9.18 7.42
C ARG A 1109 57.29 8.87 6.08
N THR A 1110 57.41 7.61 5.68
CA THR A 1110 56.75 7.04 4.51
C THR A 1110 55.35 6.54 4.85
N PRO A 1111 54.49 6.29 3.85
CA PRO A 1111 53.19 5.64 4.03
C PRO A 1111 53.28 4.34 4.85
N LEU A 1112 54.32 3.53 4.59
CA LEU A 1112 54.58 2.28 5.31
C LEU A 1112 54.81 2.50 6.81
N LEU A 1113 55.58 3.52 7.19
CA LEU A 1113 55.82 3.86 8.59
C LEU A 1113 54.53 4.30 9.31
N TRP A 1114 53.65 5.04 8.62
CA TRP A 1114 52.36 5.43 9.18
C TRP A 1114 51.39 4.25 9.32
N ALA A 1115 51.34 3.34 8.35
CA ALA A 1115 50.52 2.13 8.42
C ALA A 1115 50.97 1.19 9.55
N VAL A 1116 52.28 0.98 9.73
CA VAL A 1116 52.85 0.18 10.82
C VAL A 1116 52.56 0.81 12.19
N GLN A 1117 52.73 2.13 12.32
CA GLN A 1117 52.47 2.81 13.61
C GLN A 1117 51.01 2.72 14.05
N ASN A 1118 50.06 2.76 13.11
CA ASN A 1118 48.63 2.70 13.43
C ASN A 1118 48.06 1.27 13.39
N GLY A 1119 48.87 0.26 13.09
CA GLY A 1119 48.47 -1.16 13.14
C GLY A 1119 47.66 -1.65 11.94
N HIS A 1120 47.73 -0.97 10.80
CA HIS A 1120 46.94 -1.28 9.60
C HIS A 1120 47.58 -2.40 8.78
N LYS A 1121 47.38 -3.64 9.22
CA LYS A 1121 48.06 -4.82 8.67
C LYS A 1121 47.90 -5.01 7.16
N ALA A 1122 46.68 -4.87 6.62
CA ALA A 1122 46.44 -5.07 5.19
C ALA A 1122 47.11 -3.99 4.32
N ILE A 1123 47.13 -2.74 4.79
CA ILE A 1123 47.86 -1.64 4.13
C ILE A 1123 49.36 -1.90 4.12
N VAL A 1124 49.91 -2.45 5.22
CA VAL A 1124 51.32 -2.85 5.28
C VAL A 1124 51.62 -3.94 4.24
N GLU A 1125 50.79 -4.97 4.16
CA GLU A 1125 50.94 -6.05 3.16
C GLU A 1125 50.90 -5.49 1.73
N LEU A 1126 49.94 -4.61 1.44
CA LEU A 1126 49.76 -3.98 0.12
C LEU A 1126 50.92 -3.05 -0.27
N LEU A 1127 51.41 -2.22 0.65
CA LEU A 1127 52.56 -1.34 0.39
C LEU A 1127 53.85 -2.14 0.16
N LEU A 1128 54.04 -3.25 0.88
CA LEU A 1128 55.18 -4.14 0.68
C LEU A 1128 55.09 -4.88 -0.67
N GLU A 1129 53.90 -5.31 -1.09
CA GLU A 1129 53.67 -5.90 -2.41
C GLU A 1129 54.04 -4.91 -3.54
N LYS A 1130 53.74 -3.62 -3.35
CA LYS A 1130 54.12 -2.54 -4.28
C LYS A 1130 55.57 -2.04 -4.11
N GLY A 1131 56.39 -2.72 -3.32
CA GLY A 1131 57.84 -2.49 -3.24
C GLY A 1131 58.29 -1.40 -2.26
N ALA A 1132 57.48 -1.06 -1.26
CA ALA A 1132 57.87 -0.10 -0.23
C ALA A 1132 59.11 -0.55 0.56
N ASN A 1133 60.04 0.37 0.82
CA ASN A 1133 61.33 0.08 1.41
C ASN A 1133 61.29 0.05 2.96
N VAL A 1134 61.48 -1.16 3.50
CA VAL A 1134 61.50 -1.45 4.95
C VAL A 1134 62.74 -0.92 5.69
N GLU A 1135 63.74 -0.37 4.99
CA GLU A 1135 64.95 0.17 5.61
C GLU A 1135 64.92 1.70 5.78
N VAL A 1136 63.85 2.36 5.31
CA VAL A 1136 63.71 3.81 5.44
C VAL A 1136 63.49 4.19 6.90
N LYS A 1137 64.35 5.08 7.41
CA LYS A 1137 64.28 5.63 8.76
C LYS A 1137 63.65 7.02 8.74
N ASP A 1138 62.84 7.31 9.75
CA ASP A 1138 62.34 8.66 9.99
C ASP A 1138 63.45 9.59 10.50
N ARG A 1139 63.18 10.90 10.60
CA ARG A 1139 64.15 11.89 11.11
C ARG A 1139 64.57 11.66 12.57
N THR A 1140 63.88 10.78 13.30
CA THR A 1140 64.24 10.36 14.67
C THR A 1140 65.09 9.08 14.67
N ASN A 1141 65.56 8.63 13.50
CA ASN A 1141 66.43 7.48 13.30
C ASN A 1141 65.82 6.14 13.75
N ARG A 1142 64.49 6.05 13.80
CA ARG A 1142 63.76 4.83 14.16
C ARG A 1142 63.58 3.92 12.94
N PRO A 1143 64.08 2.65 12.96
CA PRO A 1143 63.79 1.65 11.93
C PRO A 1143 62.42 0.99 12.15
N HIS A 1144 61.85 0.37 11.10
CA HIS A 1144 60.57 -0.35 11.11
C HIS A 1144 60.44 -1.36 12.28
N ALA A 1145 61.56 -1.98 12.70
CA ALA A 1145 61.64 -2.97 13.77
C ALA A 1145 61.39 -2.42 15.20
N ALA A 1146 61.38 -1.10 15.42
CA ALA A 1146 61.17 -0.51 16.75
C ALA A 1146 59.68 -0.29 17.10
N ILE A 1147 58.75 -0.54 16.17
CA ILE A 1147 57.31 -0.27 16.34
C ILE A 1147 56.51 -1.56 16.65
N VAL A 1148 57.08 -2.74 16.40
CA VAL A 1148 56.49 -4.03 16.77
C VAL A 1148 56.83 -4.38 18.23
N GLY A 1149 56.12 -3.76 19.18
CA GLY A 1149 56.03 -4.25 20.57
C GLY A 1149 54.92 -5.30 20.71
N PRO A 1150 55.00 -6.25 21.66
CA PRO A 1150 54.06 -7.38 21.74
C PRO A 1150 52.62 -6.93 22.06
N PRO A 1151 51.60 -7.69 21.63
CA PRO A 1151 50.20 -7.33 21.82
C PRO A 1151 49.86 -7.47 23.30
N GLY A 1152 49.67 -6.34 23.98
CA GLY A 1152 49.20 -6.35 25.36
C GLY A 1152 49.87 -5.30 26.23
N ARG A 1153 49.37 -4.07 26.14
CA ARG A 1153 49.05 -3.22 27.30
C ARG A 1153 48.19 -2.07 26.78
N GLY A 1154 46.94 -2.09 27.24
CA GLY A 1154 45.93 -1.12 26.82
C GLY A 1154 46.31 0.31 27.15
N ILE A 1155 45.68 1.22 26.42
CA ILE A 1155 45.52 2.60 26.83
C ILE A 1155 44.01 2.88 26.72
N ARG A 1156 43.37 3.07 27.88
CA ARG A 1156 42.12 3.84 28.08
C ARG A 1156 42.54 5.30 28.34
N PRO A 1157 41.60 6.26 28.29
CA PRO A 1157 40.65 6.60 27.24
C PRO A 1157 41.20 7.63 26.26
#